data_AF-A0A919WLI4-F1
#
_entry.id   AF-A0A919WLI4-F1
#
_cell.length_a   1.000
_cell.length_b   1.000
_cell.length_c   1.000
_cell.angle_alpha   90.00
_cell.angle_beta   90.00
_cell.angle_gamma   90.00
#
_symmetry.space_group_name_H-M   'P 1'
#
loop_
_entity.id
_entity.type
_entity.pdbx_description
1 polymer ?
#
loop_
_entity_poly.entity_id
_entity_poly.type
_entity_poly.pdbx_seq_one_letter_code
_entity_poly.pdbx_strand_id
1 'polypeptide(L)'
;MSPAEINAVSINEIRESGQESIRDYFEQHIQSFYSLGRLYLTNQQQMEELFYQSIVKAQKKLPRFKSNDSFETWITTIFIHMCWEHSEDENKQVSAESKSGQSIFQALNQLEKYEKEALVLTYVKGLSKENAANLLQVSGEKLNEYLFSGIQSLRTELGYGTNFNGCKEYYPHYVAYLERTLERSSKIDLEVHVYHCRECQEDLATFQELMLMMTNIAEKIEEFQVPSDFMENVKARLAEKEKQSLEKNRRRLKITVSVAAVFALFISLGVFTGVFAKFYYSWTEDDLELRAFLQEGLGERLNLVAESEGVKITIKSAIADDFQTLVFYEIEDMNEDNQYLLDYYEGISVRSENAGVNHGSNPRYFNPELHSDLNKESKNVYHGKISLFPIKDDKGTMKLKITKIHKLQQAANYWETESKSGEWDFEIPLNKNPIIEYALDEEIEVEGIPLRIEKLTLAPTTTVLQYSVNQSQAEEVLDLVSFEYLEMNKRKAKGDLYGSFYSEVQEDVNWLTFEAHFDSLFGERAKEFSAQLGLVQLSYADNKNIELDPSVVYPQTVEYAGSTLSIDKVEVGGTTELIIRNNDWENGGYDSLQLHVIGEDGNDAVSMEMESEGIIVDKNGVEYHMNEELPVPYQEIEQPRHIQISQKVRLYNTEEEKYLRPKRLELYGYSVTKYLDEMVTVSLQED
;
A
#
# COMPACT_ATOMS: atom_id res chain seq x y z
N MET A 1 26.58 -72.09 -4.11
CA MET A 1 25.72 -70.91 -3.91
C MET A 1 24.96 -70.70 -5.21
N SER A 2 23.64 -70.56 -5.15
CA SER A 2 22.79 -70.49 -6.34
C SER A 2 22.79 -69.07 -6.95
N PRO A 3 22.52 -68.91 -8.25
CA PRO A 3 22.51 -67.60 -8.93
C PRO A 3 21.41 -66.63 -8.47
N ALA A 4 20.49 -67.07 -7.62
CA ALA A 4 19.31 -66.30 -7.22
C ALA A 4 19.57 -65.31 -6.06
N GLU A 5 20.71 -65.39 -5.37
CA GLU A 5 21.01 -64.53 -4.21
C GLU A 5 21.78 -63.24 -4.55
N ILE A 6 22.18 -63.03 -5.82
CA ILE A 6 22.96 -61.83 -6.22
C ILE A 6 22.05 -60.63 -6.59
N ASN A 7 20.75 -60.85 -6.87
CA ASN A 7 19.86 -59.79 -7.39
C ASN A 7 19.14 -58.93 -6.33
N ALA A 8 19.08 -59.34 -5.06
CA ALA A 8 18.31 -58.61 -4.04
C ALA A 8 19.14 -57.57 -3.26
N VAL A 9 20.47 -57.66 -3.27
CA VAL A 9 21.35 -56.84 -2.41
C VAL A 9 21.73 -55.48 -3.05
N SER A 10 21.55 -55.29 -4.36
CA SER A 10 22.05 -54.10 -5.08
C SER A 10 21.06 -52.91 -5.17
N ILE A 11 19.74 -53.12 -5.08
CA ILE A 11 18.74 -52.09 -5.45
C ILE A 11 18.66 -50.91 -4.45
N ASN A 12 18.93 -51.15 -3.17
CA ASN A 12 18.96 -50.08 -2.17
C ASN A 12 20.25 -49.24 -2.26
N GLU A 13 21.39 -49.85 -2.60
CA GLU A 13 22.65 -49.14 -2.83
C GLU A 13 22.60 -48.26 -4.10
N ILE A 14 21.90 -48.72 -5.16
CA ILE A 14 21.64 -47.95 -6.40
C ILE A 14 20.81 -46.68 -6.10
N ARG A 15 19.90 -46.72 -5.12
CA ARG A 15 19.07 -45.57 -4.72
C ARG A 15 19.81 -44.54 -3.88
N GLU A 16 20.75 -44.97 -3.04
CA GLU A 16 21.52 -44.08 -2.15
C GLU A 16 22.75 -43.45 -2.83
N SER A 17 23.35 -44.10 -3.84
CA SER A 17 24.56 -43.62 -4.56
C SER A 17 24.28 -42.83 -5.85
N GLY A 18 23.01 -42.69 -6.27
CA GLY A 18 22.59 -41.76 -7.31
C GLY A 18 23.20 -42.01 -8.71
N GLN A 19 24.11 -41.13 -9.15
CA GLN A 19 24.58 -41.07 -10.55
C GLN A 19 25.69 -42.08 -10.91
N GLU A 20 26.54 -42.47 -9.96
CA GLU A 20 27.66 -43.40 -10.18
C GLU A 20 27.15 -44.81 -10.48
N SER A 21 26.09 -45.21 -9.79
CA SER A 21 25.52 -46.55 -9.87
C SER A 21 24.96 -46.97 -11.24
N ILE A 22 24.35 -46.05 -12.01
CA ILE A 22 23.86 -46.36 -13.37
C ILE A 22 25.03 -46.53 -14.34
N ARG A 23 26.05 -45.68 -14.22
CA ARG A 23 27.25 -45.75 -15.05
C ARG A 23 27.99 -47.06 -14.79
N ASP A 24 28.13 -47.42 -13.53
CA ASP A 24 28.80 -48.66 -13.12
C ASP A 24 28.02 -49.89 -13.58
N TYR A 25 26.68 -49.83 -13.59
CA TYR A 25 25.86 -50.91 -14.15
C TYR A 25 26.10 -51.11 -15.65
N PHE A 26 26.11 -50.02 -16.44
CA PHE A 26 26.42 -50.10 -17.88
C PHE A 26 27.84 -50.63 -18.14
N GLU A 27 28.78 -50.35 -17.25
CA GLU A 27 30.15 -50.86 -17.34
C GLU A 27 30.23 -52.36 -16.97
N GLN A 28 29.58 -52.78 -15.88
CA GLN A 28 29.51 -54.19 -15.47
C GLN A 28 28.82 -55.08 -16.52
N HIS A 29 27.81 -54.52 -17.21
CA HIS A 29 27.03 -55.22 -18.23
C HIS A 29 27.37 -54.77 -19.65
N ILE A 30 28.55 -54.18 -19.87
CA ILE A 30 28.92 -53.59 -21.17
C ILE A 30 28.81 -54.58 -22.31
N GLN A 31 29.29 -55.81 -22.10
CA GLN A 31 29.26 -56.86 -23.12
C GLN A 31 27.82 -57.07 -23.61
N SER A 32 26.86 -57.25 -22.69
CA SER A 32 25.46 -57.49 -23.03
C SER A 32 24.83 -56.31 -23.80
N PHE A 33 25.04 -55.08 -23.35
CA PHE A 33 24.49 -53.90 -24.02
C PHE A 33 25.16 -53.60 -25.36
N TYR A 34 26.46 -53.84 -25.46
CA TYR A 34 27.22 -53.62 -26.68
C TYR A 34 26.78 -54.63 -27.74
N SER A 35 26.77 -55.91 -27.38
CA SER A 35 26.20 -57.02 -28.14
C SER A 35 24.79 -56.72 -28.66
N LEU A 36 23.90 -56.21 -27.79
CA LEU A 36 22.54 -55.83 -28.17
C LEU A 36 22.52 -54.64 -29.13
N GLY A 37 23.28 -53.57 -28.87
CA GLY A 37 23.34 -52.39 -29.74
C GLY A 37 23.91 -52.69 -31.12
N ARG A 38 24.79 -53.69 -31.25
CA ARG A 38 25.34 -54.16 -32.55
C ARG A 38 24.29 -54.76 -33.49
N LEU A 39 23.11 -55.12 -32.99
CA LEU A 39 21.96 -55.51 -33.81
C LEU A 39 21.29 -54.33 -34.52
N TYR A 40 21.58 -53.10 -34.08
CA TYR A 40 20.97 -51.87 -34.56
C TYR A 40 21.98 -50.95 -35.24
N LEU A 41 23.21 -50.88 -34.71
CA LEU A 41 24.23 -49.93 -35.16
C LEU A 41 25.53 -50.64 -35.52
N THR A 42 26.16 -50.19 -36.59
CA THR A 42 27.42 -50.77 -37.08
C THR A 42 28.65 -49.92 -36.72
N ASN A 43 28.46 -48.61 -36.51
CA ASN A 43 29.53 -47.65 -36.21
C ASN A 43 29.83 -47.53 -34.71
N GLN A 44 31.11 -47.57 -34.35
CA GLN A 44 31.58 -47.41 -32.96
C GLN A 44 31.20 -46.05 -32.35
N GLN A 45 31.31 -44.93 -33.09
CA GLN A 45 30.98 -43.61 -32.56
C GLN A 45 29.49 -43.47 -32.22
N GLN A 46 28.63 -44.07 -33.03
CA GLN A 46 27.19 -44.12 -32.75
C GLN A 46 26.89 -45.03 -31.55
N MET A 47 27.62 -46.13 -31.40
CA MET A 47 27.53 -46.98 -30.20
C MET A 47 27.94 -46.21 -28.93
N GLU A 48 29.00 -45.40 -28.98
CA GLU A 48 29.41 -44.54 -27.86
C GLU A 48 28.34 -43.48 -27.54
N GLU A 49 27.72 -42.87 -28.56
CA GLU A 49 26.57 -41.96 -28.39
C GLU A 49 25.36 -42.66 -27.76
N LEU A 50 25.02 -43.85 -28.23
CA LEU A 50 23.92 -44.65 -27.72
C LEU A 50 24.08 -44.94 -26.23
N PHE A 51 25.28 -45.35 -25.80
CA PHE A 51 25.60 -45.58 -24.39
C PHE A 51 25.52 -44.28 -23.58
N TYR A 52 26.10 -43.19 -24.09
CA TYR A 52 26.05 -41.87 -23.46
C TYR A 52 24.61 -41.42 -23.19
N GLN A 53 23.75 -41.45 -24.21
CA GLN A 53 22.36 -41.03 -24.10
C GLN A 53 21.53 -41.95 -23.21
N SER A 54 21.77 -43.26 -23.28
CA SER A 54 21.11 -44.24 -22.44
C SER A 54 21.41 -44.01 -20.96
N ILE A 55 22.67 -43.76 -20.61
CA ILE A 55 23.10 -43.44 -19.24
C ILE A 55 22.42 -42.14 -18.76
N VAL A 56 22.45 -41.08 -19.56
CA VAL A 56 21.82 -39.78 -19.22
C VAL A 56 20.30 -39.92 -19.04
N LYS A 57 19.62 -40.67 -19.91
CA LYS A 57 18.17 -40.89 -19.86
C LYS A 57 17.78 -41.75 -18.67
N ALA A 58 18.56 -42.77 -18.35
CA ALA A 58 18.39 -43.59 -17.16
C ALA A 58 18.57 -42.75 -15.88
N GLN A 59 19.63 -41.95 -15.77
CA GLN A 59 19.86 -41.06 -14.61
C GLN A 59 18.68 -40.10 -14.37
N LYS A 60 18.14 -39.50 -15.43
CA LYS A 60 16.97 -38.61 -15.33
C LYS A 60 15.68 -39.33 -14.91
N LYS A 61 15.50 -40.59 -15.33
CA LYS A 61 14.29 -41.37 -15.04
C LYS A 61 14.38 -42.16 -13.72
N LEU A 62 15.57 -42.32 -13.14
CA LEU A 62 15.82 -43.06 -11.91
C LEU A 62 14.91 -42.65 -10.73
N PRO A 63 14.66 -41.35 -10.45
CA PRO A 63 13.77 -40.97 -9.34
C PRO A 63 12.32 -41.46 -9.49
N ARG A 64 11.90 -41.84 -10.70
CA ARG A 64 10.54 -42.33 -11.02
C ARG A 64 10.45 -43.85 -11.12
N PHE A 65 11.56 -44.58 -10.94
CA PHE A 65 11.58 -46.04 -10.98
C PHE A 65 10.86 -46.65 -9.76
N LYS A 66 9.98 -47.62 -10.00
CA LYS A 66 9.18 -48.31 -8.98
C LYS A 66 9.81 -49.68 -8.69
N SER A 67 9.94 -50.05 -7.41
CA SER A 67 10.67 -51.25 -6.94
C SER A 67 10.06 -52.60 -7.32
N ASN A 68 8.89 -52.62 -7.95
CA ASN A 68 8.21 -53.87 -8.36
C ASN A 68 8.67 -54.38 -9.74
N ASP A 69 9.36 -53.54 -10.51
CA ASP A 69 9.92 -53.93 -11.82
C ASP A 69 11.37 -54.40 -11.64
N SER A 70 11.83 -55.37 -12.45
CA SER A 70 13.24 -55.74 -12.49
C SER A 70 14.07 -54.56 -13.02
N PHE A 71 15.11 -54.15 -12.27
CA PHE A 71 16.02 -53.07 -12.67
C PHE A 71 16.68 -53.37 -14.02
N GLU A 72 17.10 -54.63 -14.24
CA GLU A 72 17.66 -55.10 -15.51
C GLU A 72 16.67 -54.92 -16.66
N THR A 73 15.41 -55.30 -16.47
CA THR A 73 14.36 -55.14 -17.49
C THR A 73 14.10 -53.67 -17.78
N TRP A 74 14.07 -52.82 -16.76
CA TRP A 74 13.83 -51.38 -16.92
C TRP A 74 14.95 -50.67 -17.67
N ILE A 75 16.21 -50.91 -17.29
CA ILE A 75 17.36 -50.27 -17.93
C ILE A 75 17.58 -50.80 -19.35
N THR A 76 17.32 -52.09 -19.59
CA THR A 76 17.30 -52.69 -20.93
C THR A 76 16.22 -52.08 -21.81
N THR A 77 15.03 -51.81 -21.25
CA THR A 77 13.95 -51.12 -21.96
C THR A 77 14.38 -49.71 -22.40
N ILE A 78 15.05 -48.96 -21.51
CA ILE A 78 15.58 -47.63 -21.85
C ILE A 78 16.59 -47.73 -22.98
N PHE A 79 17.52 -48.69 -22.91
CA PHE A 79 18.55 -48.90 -23.91
C PHE A 79 17.98 -49.28 -25.28
N ILE A 80 17.04 -50.23 -25.33
CA ILE A 80 16.36 -50.64 -26.59
C ILE A 80 15.60 -49.48 -27.21
N HIS A 81 14.90 -48.69 -26.40
CA HIS A 81 14.21 -47.51 -26.91
C HIS A 81 15.18 -46.47 -27.49
N MET A 82 16.37 -46.32 -26.91
CA MET A 82 17.42 -45.50 -27.50
C MET A 82 17.97 -46.11 -28.80
N CYS A 83 18.11 -47.44 -28.89
CA CYS A 83 18.47 -48.10 -30.14
C CYS A 83 17.46 -47.77 -31.25
N TRP A 84 16.16 -47.77 -30.94
CA TRP A 84 15.11 -47.39 -31.90
C TRP A 84 15.26 -45.94 -32.36
N GLU A 85 15.37 -44.99 -31.43
CA GLU A 85 15.53 -43.56 -31.71
C GLU A 85 16.73 -43.31 -32.65
N HIS A 86 17.85 -44.02 -32.45
CA HIS A 86 19.05 -43.86 -33.28
C HIS A 86 19.02 -44.65 -34.60
N SER A 87 18.31 -45.78 -34.68
CA SER A 87 18.19 -46.57 -35.92
C SER A 87 17.28 -45.93 -36.97
N GLU A 88 16.30 -45.10 -36.56
CA GLU A 88 15.40 -44.40 -37.50
C GLU A 88 16.12 -43.31 -38.32
N ASP A 89 17.22 -42.75 -37.80
CA ASP A 89 18.05 -41.76 -38.51
C ASP A 89 18.93 -42.40 -39.59
N GLU A 90 19.23 -43.70 -39.50
CA GLU A 90 20.18 -44.39 -40.40
C GLU A 90 19.55 -44.96 -41.68
N ASN A 91 18.21 -45.14 -41.72
CA ASN A 91 17.49 -45.54 -42.94
C ASN A 91 17.59 -44.52 -44.10
N LYS A 92 18.31 -43.41 -43.90
CA LYS A 92 18.64 -42.42 -44.94
C LYS A 92 20.08 -42.52 -45.48
N GLN A 93 21.00 -43.28 -44.88
CA GLN A 93 22.42 -43.23 -45.26
C GLN A 93 23.23 -44.53 -45.02
N VAL A 94 22.89 -45.68 -45.61
CA VAL A 94 23.95 -46.68 -45.93
C VAL A 94 23.66 -47.41 -47.23
N SER A 95 24.48 -47.11 -48.25
CA SER A 95 24.68 -47.88 -49.46
C SER A 95 25.91 -48.78 -49.28
N ALA A 96 25.70 -50.09 -49.45
CA ALA A 96 26.63 -51.11 -49.93
C ALA A 96 28.12 -51.02 -49.54
N GLU A 97 28.57 -51.91 -48.64
CA GLU A 97 29.85 -52.63 -48.81
C GLU A 97 29.99 -53.79 -47.80
N SER A 98 29.79 -55.03 -48.27
CA SER A 98 30.70 -56.17 -48.04
C SER A 98 30.04 -57.47 -48.54
N LYS A 99 30.63 -58.07 -49.58
CA LYS A 99 30.31 -59.40 -50.09
C LYS A 99 31.08 -60.46 -49.30
N SER A 100 30.37 -61.31 -48.56
CA SER A 100 30.63 -62.77 -48.48
C SER A 100 29.66 -63.41 -47.48
N GLY A 101 28.64 -64.13 -47.99
CA GLY A 101 27.64 -64.86 -47.21
C GLY A 101 26.52 -63.98 -46.64
N GLN A 102 25.26 -64.26 -46.97
CA GLN A 102 24.09 -63.63 -46.32
C GLN A 102 24.14 -63.95 -44.83
N SER A 103 24.73 -63.05 -44.03
CA SER A 103 24.75 -63.23 -42.58
C SER A 103 23.35 -62.93 -42.05
N ILE A 104 22.89 -63.71 -41.07
CA ILE A 104 21.57 -63.52 -40.46
C ILE A 104 21.36 -62.11 -39.89
N PHE A 105 22.43 -61.40 -39.53
CA PHE A 105 22.38 -59.99 -39.13
C PHE A 105 21.95 -59.05 -40.27
N GLN A 106 22.42 -59.32 -41.50
CA GLN A 106 21.99 -58.55 -42.67
C GLN A 106 20.53 -58.83 -43.00
N ALA A 107 20.11 -60.10 -42.91
CA ALA A 107 18.72 -60.49 -43.11
C ALA A 107 17.80 -59.81 -42.07
N LEU A 108 18.17 -59.84 -40.78
CA LEU A 108 17.44 -59.17 -39.70
C LEU A 108 17.26 -57.66 -39.92
N ASN A 109 18.21 -56.99 -40.54
CA ASN A 109 18.11 -55.56 -40.84
C ASN A 109 17.15 -55.22 -41.98
N GLN A 110 16.74 -56.20 -42.79
CA GLN A 110 15.76 -56.01 -43.86
C GLN A 110 14.31 -56.26 -43.43
N LEU A 111 14.09 -56.81 -42.22
CA LEU A 111 12.75 -57.06 -41.69
C LEU A 111 12.03 -55.75 -41.35
N GLU A 112 10.70 -55.79 -41.38
CA GLU A 112 9.90 -54.70 -40.84
C GLU A 112 10.18 -54.49 -39.34
N LYS A 113 10.09 -53.24 -38.89
CA LYS A 113 10.47 -52.84 -37.52
C LYS A 113 9.88 -53.78 -36.45
N TYR A 114 8.56 -53.93 -36.41
CA TYR A 114 7.90 -54.74 -35.37
C TYR A 114 8.22 -56.24 -35.47
N GLU A 115 8.50 -56.75 -36.68
CA GLU A 115 8.92 -58.13 -36.89
C GLU A 115 10.33 -58.37 -36.35
N LYS A 116 11.28 -57.51 -36.74
CA LYS A 116 12.65 -57.53 -36.25
C LYS A 116 12.67 -57.45 -34.73
N GLU A 117 11.95 -56.49 -34.14
CA GLU A 117 11.94 -56.31 -32.70
C GLU A 117 11.33 -57.52 -31.97
N ALA A 118 10.22 -58.07 -32.46
CA ALA A 118 9.61 -59.24 -31.84
C ALA A 118 10.61 -60.42 -31.75
N LEU A 119 11.35 -60.66 -32.84
CA LEU A 119 12.37 -61.71 -32.88
C LEU A 119 13.58 -61.42 -31.99
N VAL A 120 14.11 -60.19 -32.03
CA VAL A 120 15.28 -59.80 -31.23
C VAL A 120 14.95 -59.85 -29.74
N LEU A 121 13.81 -59.32 -29.31
CA LEU A 121 13.41 -59.29 -27.90
C LEU A 121 13.15 -60.70 -27.36
N THR A 122 12.49 -61.56 -28.15
CA THR A 122 12.03 -62.87 -27.68
C THR A 122 13.12 -63.93 -27.80
N TYR A 123 13.79 -64.03 -28.96
CA TYR A 123 14.73 -65.13 -29.23
C TYR A 123 16.20 -64.75 -29.03
N VAL A 124 16.58 -63.47 -29.20
CA VAL A 124 17.97 -63.03 -29.02
C VAL A 124 18.24 -62.53 -27.61
N LYS A 125 17.39 -61.65 -27.07
CA LYS A 125 17.50 -61.15 -25.70
C LYS A 125 16.88 -62.11 -24.67
N GLY A 126 15.98 -62.99 -25.10
CA GLY A 126 15.34 -63.98 -24.22
C GLY A 126 14.28 -63.41 -23.28
N LEU A 127 13.65 -62.28 -23.62
CA LEU A 127 12.55 -61.73 -22.82
C LEU A 127 11.33 -62.65 -22.88
N SER A 128 10.57 -62.70 -21.78
CA SER A 128 9.24 -63.33 -21.80
C SER A 128 8.33 -62.61 -22.79
N LYS A 129 7.38 -63.34 -23.39
CA LYS A 129 6.41 -62.74 -24.32
C LYS A 129 5.61 -61.60 -23.71
N GLU A 130 5.30 -61.69 -22.42
CA GLU A 130 4.64 -60.61 -21.69
C GLU A 130 5.52 -59.34 -21.65
N ASN A 131 6.80 -59.48 -21.32
CA ASN A 131 7.74 -58.35 -21.27
C ASN A 131 8.02 -57.78 -22.67
N ALA A 132 8.16 -58.63 -23.68
CA ALA A 132 8.35 -58.21 -25.07
C ALA A 132 7.11 -57.49 -25.62
N ALA A 133 5.91 -58.00 -25.36
CA ALA A 133 4.65 -57.38 -25.75
C ALA A 133 4.44 -56.02 -25.06
N ASN A 134 4.73 -55.95 -23.75
CA ASN A 134 4.67 -54.70 -22.99
C ASN A 134 5.65 -53.65 -23.52
N LEU A 135 6.88 -54.05 -23.87
CA LEU A 135 7.90 -53.17 -24.42
C LEU A 135 7.50 -52.63 -25.81
N LEU A 136 6.90 -53.49 -26.64
CA LEU A 136 6.39 -53.13 -27.97
C LEU A 136 5.03 -52.43 -27.94
N GLN A 137 4.36 -52.37 -26.78
CA GLN A 137 3.00 -51.85 -26.62
C GLN A 137 1.96 -52.56 -27.50
N VAL A 138 2.05 -53.89 -27.59
CA VAL A 138 1.15 -54.75 -28.38
C VAL A 138 0.55 -55.87 -27.53
N SER A 139 -0.52 -56.51 -27.99
CA SER A 139 -1.08 -57.69 -27.30
C SER A 139 -0.20 -58.92 -27.51
N GLY A 140 -0.30 -59.92 -26.62
CA GLY A 140 0.42 -61.19 -26.80
C GLY A 140 0.06 -61.93 -28.10
N GLU A 141 -1.18 -61.80 -28.56
CA GLU A 141 -1.63 -62.29 -29.88
C GLU A 141 -0.90 -61.58 -31.01
N LYS A 142 -0.83 -60.24 -30.95
CA LYS A 142 -0.13 -59.43 -31.95
C LYS A 142 1.37 -59.70 -31.96
N LEU A 143 1.98 -59.94 -30.80
CA LEU A 143 3.38 -60.40 -30.71
C LEU A 143 3.58 -61.73 -31.43
N ASN A 144 2.68 -62.71 -31.23
CA ASN A 144 2.76 -64.00 -31.94
C ASN A 144 2.61 -63.85 -33.46
N GLU A 145 1.75 -62.92 -33.92
CA GLU A 145 1.66 -62.57 -35.34
C GLU A 145 3.00 -62.03 -35.86
N TYR A 146 3.65 -61.10 -35.15
CA TYR A 146 4.95 -60.55 -35.55
C TYR A 146 6.08 -61.58 -35.48
N LEU A 147 6.06 -62.51 -34.53
CA LEU A 147 7.02 -63.62 -34.49
C LEU A 147 6.84 -64.53 -35.71
N PHE A 148 5.59 -64.83 -36.08
CA PHE A 148 5.28 -65.65 -37.23
C PHE A 148 5.68 -64.97 -38.54
N SER A 149 5.22 -63.73 -38.76
CA SER A 149 5.52 -62.98 -39.97
C SER A 149 7.00 -62.63 -40.06
N GLY A 150 7.65 -62.31 -38.94
CA GLY A 150 9.10 -62.09 -38.90
C GLY A 150 9.92 -63.32 -39.30
N ILE A 151 9.55 -64.52 -38.85
CA ILE A 151 10.21 -65.76 -39.29
C ILE A 151 9.96 -66.00 -40.79
N GLN A 152 8.77 -65.67 -41.30
CA GLN A 152 8.46 -65.73 -42.73
C GLN A 152 9.33 -64.77 -43.55
N SER A 153 9.45 -63.52 -43.11
CA SER A 153 10.29 -62.49 -43.74
C SER A 153 11.75 -62.92 -43.69
N LEU A 154 12.22 -63.43 -42.55
CA LEU A 154 13.58 -63.94 -42.38
C LEU A 154 13.90 -65.13 -43.31
N ARG A 155 12.93 -66.04 -43.49
CA ARG A 155 13.03 -67.15 -44.46
C ARG A 155 13.30 -66.63 -45.87
N THR A 156 12.59 -65.57 -46.25
CA THR A 156 12.69 -64.95 -47.58
C THR A 156 14.06 -64.31 -47.77
N GLU A 157 14.51 -63.53 -46.80
CA GLU A 157 15.81 -62.83 -46.84
C GLU A 157 17.00 -63.80 -46.85
N LEU A 158 16.88 -64.95 -46.18
CA LEU A 158 17.91 -65.99 -46.15
C LEU A 158 17.85 -66.93 -47.38
N GLY A 159 16.92 -66.73 -48.30
CA GLY A 159 16.83 -67.49 -49.55
C GLY A 159 16.19 -68.88 -49.44
N TYR A 160 15.48 -69.19 -48.34
CA TYR A 160 14.78 -70.46 -48.11
C TYR A 160 13.38 -70.52 -48.78
N GLY A 161 13.06 -69.56 -49.66
CA GLY A 161 11.79 -69.46 -50.40
C GLY A 161 10.87 -68.34 -49.88
N THR A 162 9.93 -67.90 -50.73
CA THR A 162 9.14 -66.67 -50.51
C THR A 162 7.83 -66.87 -49.74
N ASN A 163 7.28 -68.10 -49.68
CA ASN A 163 5.98 -68.37 -49.05
C ASN A 163 5.99 -69.69 -48.26
N PHE A 164 5.30 -69.70 -47.12
CA PHE A 164 4.79 -70.93 -46.52
C PHE A 164 3.64 -71.46 -47.40
N ASN A 165 3.72 -72.72 -47.80
CA ASN A 165 2.78 -73.38 -48.72
C ASN A 165 1.74 -74.25 -47.99
N GLY A 166 1.91 -74.45 -46.68
CA GLY A 166 1.02 -75.25 -45.84
C GLY A 166 -0.37 -74.65 -45.66
N CYS A 167 -1.21 -75.38 -44.94
CA CYS A 167 -2.57 -75.01 -44.63
C CYS A 167 -2.59 -73.83 -43.64
N LYS A 168 -3.09 -72.67 -44.10
CA LYS A 168 -3.13 -71.40 -43.36
C LYS A 168 -3.82 -71.48 -42.00
N GLU A 169 -4.78 -72.38 -41.84
CA GLU A 169 -5.51 -72.60 -40.58
C GLU A 169 -4.59 -73.03 -39.42
N TYR A 170 -3.42 -73.62 -39.72
CA TYR A 170 -2.45 -74.07 -38.72
C TYR A 170 -1.32 -73.07 -38.43
N TYR A 171 -1.18 -72.00 -39.22
CA TYR A 171 -0.11 -71.00 -39.02
C TYR A 171 -0.10 -70.36 -37.62
N PRO A 172 -1.25 -69.97 -37.02
CA PRO A 172 -1.27 -69.44 -35.66
C PRO A 172 -0.76 -70.42 -34.60
N HIS A 173 -0.73 -71.71 -34.91
CA HIS A 173 -0.33 -72.76 -33.97
C HIS A 173 1.19 -73.05 -33.98
N TYR A 174 1.94 -72.60 -34.98
CA TYR A 174 3.36 -72.98 -35.14
C TYR A 174 4.24 -72.48 -33.99
N VAL A 175 4.15 -71.20 -33.65
CA VAL A 175 4.92 -70.59 -32.55
C VAL A 175 4.59 -71.29 -31.22
N ALA A 176 3.30 -71.42 -30.90
CA ALA A 176 2.85 -72.05 -29.65
C ALA A 176 3.20 -73.55 -29.57
N TYR A 177 3.22 -74.25 -30.72
CA TYR A 177 3.59 -75.66 -30.78
C TYR A 177 5.08 -75.87 -30.48
N LEU A 178 5.96 -75.11 -31.16
CA LEU A 178 7.41 -75.23 -30.99
C LEU A 178 7.88 -74.82 -29.60
N GLU A 179 7.20 -73.86 -28.98
CA GLU A 179 7.45 -73.43 -27.60
C GLU A 179 6.74 -74.30 -26.54
N ARG A 180 5.98 -75.31 -26.97
CA ARG A 180 5.25 -76.26 -26.10
C ARG A 180 4.17 -75.61 -25.22
N THR A 181 3.58 -74.50 -25.68
CA THR A 181 2.50 -73.77 -24.98
C THR A 181 1.12 -73.98 -25.62
N LEU A 182 1.03 -74.73 -26.72
CA LEU A 182 -0.23 -75.01 -27.42
C LEU A 182 -1.16 -75.92 -26.60
N GLU A 183 -2.46 -75.62 -26.58
CA GLU A 183 -3.47 -76.44 -25.88
C GLU A 183 -3.49 -77.87 -26.44
N ARG A 184 -3.72 -78.86 -25.56
CA ARG A 184 -3.66 -80.28 -25.90
C ARG A 184 -4.56 -80.66 -27.08
N SER A 185 -5.75 -80.08 -27.17
CA SER A 185 -6.72 -80.33 -28.25
C SER A 185 -6.15 -79.90 -29.62
N SER A 186 -5.75 -78.63 -29.74
CA SER A 186 -5.13 -78.06 -30.95
C SER A 186 -3.77 -78.69 -31.28
N LYS A 187 -3.01 -79.13 -30.27
CA LYS A 187 -1.75 -79.84 -30.47
C LYS A 187 -1.95 -81.17 -31.18
N ILE A 188 -2.90 -81.98 -30.72
CA ILE A 188 -3.21 -83.29 -31.34
C ILE A 188 -3.68 -83.08 -32.78
N ASP A 189 -4.53 -82.08 -33.00
CA ASP A 189 -5.05 -81.74 -34.33
C ASP A 189 -3.92 -81.35 -35.31
N LEU A 190 -3.02 -80.46 -34.88
CA LEU A 190 -1.83 -80.07 -35.65
C LEU A 190 -0.90 -81.26 -35.94
N GLU A 191 -0.61 -82.11 -34.96
CA GLU A 191 0.27 -83.28 -35.13
C GLU A 191 -0.31 -84.29 -36.13
N VAL A 192 -1.62 -84.56 -36.05
CA VAL A 192 -2.32 -85.43 -37.01
C VAL A 192 -2.28 -84.82 -38.41
N HIS A 193 -2.47 -83.51 -38.53
CA HIS A 193 -2.42 -82.81 -39.82
C HIS A 193 -1.01 -82.82 -40.43
N VAL A 194 0.01 -82.43 -39.67
CA VAL A 194 1.42 -82.38 -40.12
C VAL A 194 1.93 -83.76 -40.55
N TYR A 195 1.45 -84.85 -39.94
CA TYR A 195 1.79 -86.21 -40.38
C TYR A 195 1.29 -86.53 -41.80
N HIS A 196 0.18 -85.90 -42.24
CA HIS A 196 -0.45 -86.18 -43.54
C HIS A 196 -0.26 -85.05 -44.58
N CYS A 197 0.17 -83.86 -44.17
CA CYS A 197 0.37 -82.70 -45.03
C CYS A 197 1.87 -82.37 -45.16
N ARG A 198 2.46 -82.75 -46.29
CA ARG A 198 3.88 -82.54 -46.58
C ARG A 198 4.29 -81.06 -46.54
N GLU A 199 3.42 -80.17 -47.04
CA GLU A 199 3.70 -78.73 -47.07
C GLU A 199 3.75 -78.14 -45.66
N CYS A 200 2.80 -78.50 -44.78
CA CYS A 200 2.84 -78.12 -43.35
C CYS A 200 4.05 -78.71 -42.61
N GLN A 201 4.49 -79.92 -42.99
CA GLN A 201 5.68 -80.54 -42.40
C GLN A 201 6.96 -79.81 -42.78
N GLU A 202 7.14 -79.47 -44.06
CA GLU A 202 8.30 -78.71 -44.56
C GLU A 202 8.32 -77.29 -43.99
N ASP A 203 7.16 -76.65 -43.90
CA ASP A 203 7.01 -75.31 -43.34
C ASP A 203 7.31 -75.27 -41.84
N LEU A 204 6.78 -76.20 -41.05
CA LEU A 204 7.04 -76.28 -39.62
C LEU A 204 8.51 -76.61 -39.31
N ALA A 205 9.14 -77.47 -40.12
CA ALA A 205 10.57 -77.78 -39.99
C ALA A 205 11.46 -76.56 -40.28
N THR A 206 11.16 -75.82 -41.36
CA THR A 206 11.89 -74.59 -41.70
C THR A 206 11.69 -73.52 -40.62
N PHE A 207 10.46 -73.39 -40.10
CA PHE A 207 10.14 -72.47 -39.02
C PHE A 207 10.96 -72.79 -37.75
N GLN A 208 11.07 -74.07 -37.39
CA GLN A 208 11.88 -74.52 -36.27
C GLN A 208 13.37 -74.25 -36.48
N GLU A 209 13.90 -74.47 -37.69
CA GLU A 209 15.31 -74.21 -38.02
C GLU A 209 15.65 -72.72 -37.88
N LEU A 210 14.79 -71.83 -38.39
CA LEU A 210 14.96 -70.39 -38.26
C LEU A 210 14.84 -69.91 -36.80
N MET A 211 13.92 -70.46 -36.02
CA MET A 211 13.84 -70.20 -34.58
C MET A 211 15.14 -70.59 -33.87
N LEU A 212 15.67 -71.79 -34.14
CA LEU A 212 16.94 -72.25 -33.55
C LEU A 212 18.11 -71.37 -33.99
N MET A 213 18.11 -70.92 -35.26
CA MET A 213 19.13 -70.01 -35.76
C MET A 213 19.10 -68.68 -35.00
N MET A 214 17.92 -68.14 -34.71
CA MET A 214 17.74 -66.92 -33.90
C MET A 214 18.21 -67.09 -32.45
N THR A 215 17.98 -68.26 -31.84
CA THR A 215 18.51 -68.54 -30.50
C THR A 215 20.04 -68.67 -30.52
N ASN A 216 20.61 -69.32 -31.54
CA ASN A 216 22.07 -69.45 -31.69
C ASN A 216 22.76 -68.12 -32.01
N ILE A 217 22.04 -67.14 -32.56
CA ILE A 217 22.56 -65.78 -32.67
C ILE A 217 22.92 -65.23 -31.29
N ALA A 218 22.11 -65.48 -30.26
CA ALA A 218 22.40 -64.99 -28.91
C ALA A 218 23.80 -65.43 -28.45
N GLU A 219 24.15 -66.69 -28.69
CA GLU A 219 25.48 -67.24 -28.38
C GLU A 219 26.60 -66.59 -29.21
N LYS A 220 26.36 -66.32 -30.50
CA LYS A 220 27.36 -65.68 -31.39
C LYS A 220 27.55 -64.19 -31.09
N ILE A 221 26.52 -63.49 -30.64
CA ILE A 221 26.61 -62.07 -30.31
C ILE A 221 27.46 -61.87 -29.04
N GLU A 222 27.49 -62.84 -28.13
CA GLU A 222 28.37 -62.80 -26.96
C GLU A 222 29.87 -62.83 -27.33
N GLU A 223 30.24 -63.25 -28.55
CA GLU A 223 31.62 -63.26 -29.05
C GLU A 223 32.12 -61.88 -29.51
N PHE A 224 31.24 -60.88 -29.68
CA PHE A 224 31.64 -59.55 -30.13
C PHE A 224 32.57 -58.86 -29.13
N GLN A 225 33.80 -58.56 -29.54
CA GLN A 225 34.76 -57.88 -28.66
C GLN A 225 34.42 -56.38 -28.52
N VAL A 226 34.26 -55.92 -27.29
CA VAL A 226 34.14 -54.49 -26.95
C VAL A 226 35.52 -53.83 -27.07
N PRO A 227 35.68 -52.70 -27.78
CA PRO A 227 36.94 -51.97 -27.81
C PRO A 227 37.37 -51.52 -26.41
N SER A 228 38.68 -51.64 -26.08
CA SER A 228 39.20 -51.34 -24.74
C SER A 228 38.89 -49.92 -24.25
N ASP A 229 38.87 -48.95 -25.17
CA ASP A 229 38.77 -47.53 -24.84
C ASP A 229 37.32 -47.02 -24.88
N PHE A 230 36.35 -47.90 -25.19
CA PHE A 230 34.96 -47.54 -25.45
C PHE A 230 34.30 -46.82 -24.27
N MET A 231 34.37 -47.39 -23.07
CA MET A 231 33.77 -46.76 -21.89
C MET A 231 34.54 -45.53 -21.44
N GLU A 232 35.85 -45.46 -21.64
CA GLU A 232 36.63 -44.28 -21.29
C GLU A 232 36.16 -43.05 -22.09
N ASN A 233 35.86 -43.23 -23.38
CA ASN A 233 35.30 -42.18 -24.24
C ASN A 233 33.92 -41.72 -23.75
N VAL A 234 33.02 -42.66 -23.43
CA VAL A 234 31.68 -42.35 -22.90
C VAL A 234 31.77 -41.58 -21.57
N LYS A 235 32.68 -42.00 -20.68
CA LYS A 235 32.92 -41.39 -19.37
C LYS A 235 33.46 -39.96 -19.50
N ALA A 236 34.44 -39.74 -20.37
CA ALA A 236 35.03 -38.42 -20.61
C ALA A 236 33.95 -37.41 -21.04
N ARG A 237 33.03 -37.85 -21.90
CA ARG A 237 31.93 -37.02 -22.41
C ARG A 237 30.85 -36.70 -21.37
N LEU A 238 30.57 -37.63 -20.44
CA LEU A 238 29.70 -37.37 -19.29
C LEU A 238 30.28 -36.27 -18.39
N ALA A 239 31.58 -36.36 -18.06
CA ALA A 239 32.25 -35.42 -17.17
C ALA A 239 32.33 -33.98 -17.75
N GLU A 240 32.59 -33.84 -19.05
CA GLU A 240 32.68 -32.52 -19.71
C GLU A 240 31.36 -31.74 -19.62
N LYS A 241 30.23 -32.44 -19.82
CA LYS A 241 28.90 -31.82 -19.84
C LYS A 241 28.39 -31.45 -18.43
N GLU A 242 28.75 -32.23 -17.41
CA GLU A 242 28.48 -31.86 -16.01
C GLU A 242 29.18 -30.56 -15.62
N LYS A 243 30.46 -30.40 -15.99
CA LYS A 243 31.25 -29.19 -15.73
C LYS A 243 30.62 -27.94 -16.37
N GLN A 244 30.18 -28.03 -17.62
CA GLN A 244 29.52 -26.91 -18.32
C GLN A 244 28.19 -26.51 -17.67
N SER A 245 27.43 -27.47 -17.12
CA SER A 245 26.14 -27.21 -16.47
C SER A 245 26.29 -26.42 -15.15
N LEU A 246 27.31 -26.76 -14.35
CA LEU A 246 27.61 -26.11 -13.06
C LEU A 246 28.02 -24.63 -13.24
N GLU A 247 28.82 -24.34 -14.27
CA GLU A 247 29.23 -22.96 -14.57
C GLU A 247 28.06 -22.06 -14.99
N LYS A 248 27.11 -22.61 -15.77
CA LYS A 248 25.92 -21.87 -16.23
C LYS A 248 24.97 -21.53 -15.09
N ASN A 249 24.76 -22.46 -14.15
CA ASN A 249 23.93 -22.21 -12.96
C ASN A 249 24.58 -21.19 -12.01
N ARG A 250 25.90 -21.24 -11.83
CA ARG A 250 26.61 -20.26 -10.99
C ARG A 250 26.50 -18.82 -11.52
N ARG A 251 26.49 -18.63 -12.85
CA ARG A 251 26.26 -17.30 -13.47
C ARG A 251 24.84 -16.79 -13.26
N ARG A 252 23.82 -17.66 -13.42
CA ARG A 252 22.40 -17.28 -13.22
C ARG A 252 22.11 -16.87 -11.78
N LEU A 253 22.63 -17.64 -10.80
CA LEU A 253 22.46 -17.33 -9.38
C LEU A 253 22.99 -15.92 -9.02
N LYS A 254 24.17 -15.56 -9.54
CA LYS A 254 24.76 -14.22 -9.30
C LYS A 254 23.89 -13.09 -9.85
N ILE A 255 23.27 -13.28 -11.02
CA ILE A 255 22.37 -12.27 -11.62
C ILE A 255 21.11 -12.12 -10.76
N THR A 256 20.49 -13.23 -10.35
CA THR A 256 19.28 -13.19 -9.51
C THR A 256 19.52 -12.51 -8.16
N VAL A 257 20.65 -12.80 -7.51
CA VAL A 257 21.03 -12.15 -6.25
C VAL A 257 21.27 -10.65 -6.45
N SER A 258 21.91 -10.25 -7.54
CA SER A 258 22.18 -8.84 -7.84
C SER A 258 20.89 -8.06 -8.08
N VAL A 259 19.94 -8.63 -8.82
CA VAL A 259 18.62 -8.02 -9.07
C VAL A 259 17.83 -7.89 -7.77
N ALA A 260 17.78 -8.94 -6.95
CA ALA A 260 17.11 -8.91 -5.66
C ALA A 260 17.71 -7.86 -4.73
N ALA A 261 19.04 -7.72 -4.69
CA ALA A 261 19.72 -6.70 -3.91
C ALA A 261 19.36 -5.28 -4.35
N VAL A 262 19.29 -5.01 -5.66
CA VAL A 262 18.88 -3.71 -6.21
C VAL A 262 17.44 -3.37 -5.84
N PHE A 263 16.51 -4.32 -5.99
CA PHE A 263 15.12 -4.11 -5.58
C PHE A 263 14.97 -3.89 -4.07
N ALA A 264 15.70 -4.63 -3.24
CA ALA A 264 15.73 -4.41 -1.81
C ALA A 264 16.24 -2.99 -1.46
N LEU A 265 17.27 -2.52 -2.17
CA LEU A 265 17.81 -1.17 -2.00
C LEU A 265 16.77 -0.10 -2.39
N PHE A 266 16.07 -0.26 -3.53
CA PHE A 266 14.99 0.66 -3.93
C PHE A 266 13.82 0.68 -2.95
N ILE A 267 13.38 -0.48 -2.46
CA ILE A 267 12.31 -0.57 -1.47
C ILE A 267 12.76 0.12 -0.17
N SER A 268 13.98 -0.16 0.30
CA SER A 268 14.51 0.49 1.50
C SER A 268 14.60 2.01 1.33
N LEU A 269 15.08 2.50 0.18
CA LEU A 269 15.22 3.92 -0.08
C LEU A 269 13.85 4.61 -0.13
N GLY A 270 12.85 4.00 -0.77
CA GLY A 270 11.51 4.57 -0.85
C GLY A 270 10.75 4.56 0.49
N VAL A 271 11.02 3.59 1.39
CA VAL A 271 10.50 3.59 2.76
C VAL A 271 11.17 4.69 3.60
N PHE A 272 12.50 4.84 3.54
CA PHE A 272 13.21 5.86 4.32
C PHE A 272 12.96 7.30 3.85
N THR A 273 12.72 7.50 2.55
CA THR A 273 12.52 8.84 1.98
C THR A 273 11.06 9.27 1.89
N GLY A 274 10.10 8.38 2.20
CA GLY A 274 8.67 8.65 2.06
C GLY A 274 8.18 8.78 0.60
N VAL A 275 9.03 8.53 -0.40
CA VAL A 275 8.70 8.71 -1.83
C VAL A 275 7.48 7.90 -2.27
N PHE A 276 7.26 6.72 -1.68
CA PHE A 276 6.06 5.92 -1.97
C PHE A 276 4.77 6.59 -1.48
N ALA A 277 4.78 7.22 -0.30
CA ALA A 277 3.65 7.98 0.21
C ALA A 277 3.39 9.21 -0.68
N LYS A 278 4.45 9.94 -1.07
CA LYS A 278 4.34 11.08 -2.00
C LYS A 278 3.66 10.69 -3.31
N PHE A 279 4.10 9.61 -3.93
CA PHE A 279 3.52 9.13 -5.19
C PHE A 279 2.09 8.59 -5.01
N TYR A 280 1.85 7.77 -3.98
CA TYR A 280 0.53 7.22 -3.69
C TYR A 280 -0.51 8.32 -3.48
N TYR A 281 -0.27 9.26 -2.55
CA TYR A 281 -1.23 10.32 -2.25
C TYR A 281 -1.35 11.37 -3.36
N SER A 282 -0.32 11.57 -4.18
CA SER A 282 -0.44 12.43 -5.37
C SER A 282 -1.47 11.91 -6.38
N TRP A 283 -1.76 10.60 -6.37
CA TRP A 283 -2.75 9.99 -7.25
C TRP A 283 -4.07 9.72 -6.54
N THR A 284 -4.08 9.51 -5.22
CA THR A 284 -5.29 9.05 -4.53
C THR A 284 -6.05 10.10 -3.73
N GLU A 285 -5.46 11.27 -3.47
CA GLU A 285 -6.08 12.33 -2.67
C GLU A 285 -6.19 13.61 -3.49
N ASP A 286 -7.41 14.12 -3.67
CA ASP A 286 -7.69 15.29 -4.50
C ASP A 286 -7.57 16.61 -3.71
N ASP A 287 -7.90 16.58 -2.42
CA ASP A 287 -7.73 17.71 -1.50
C ASP A 287 -6.24 18.04 -1.34
N LEU A 288 -5.84 19.22 -1.83
CA LEU A 288 -4.45 19.66 -1.84
C LEU A 288 -3.89 19.88 -0.43
N GLU A 289 -4.72 20.33 0.50
CA GLU A 289 -4.31 20.57 1.88
C GLU A 289 -4.10 19.23 2.59
N LEU A 290 -5.10 18.34 2.54
CA LEU A 290 -4.97 17.01 3.13
C LEU A 290 -3.81 16.22 2.49
N ARG A 291 -3.64 16.33 1.17
CA ARG A 291 -2.53 15.68 0.46
C ARG A 291 -1.19 16.11 1.04
N ALA A 292 -0.99 17.39 1.37
CA ALA A 292 0.26 17.86 1.96
C ALA A 292 0.57 17.14 3.28
N PHE A 293 -0.43 16.98 4.16
CA PHE A 293 -0.28 16.22 5.42
C PHE A 293 0.08 14.75 5.19
N LEU A 294 -0.64 14.09 4.28
CA LEU A 294 -0.45 12.66 4.00
C LEU A 294 0.92 12.38 3.34
N GLN A 295 1.40 13.29 2.49
CA GLN A 295 2.69 13.17 1.83
C GLN A 295 3.89 13.31 2.77
N GLU A 296 3.72 14.06 3.87
CA GLU A 296 4.72 14.21 4.93
C GLU A 296 4.53 13.16 6.05
N GLY A 297 3.56 12.25 5.92
CA GLY A 297 3.33 11.15 6.87
C GLY A 297 2.71 11.59 8.20
N LEU A 298 2.06 12.76 8.23
CA LEU A 298 1.45 13.35 9.43
C LEU A 298 0.04 12.80 9.73
N GLY A 299 -0.47 11.95 8.85
CA GLY A 299 -1.75 11.29 8.99
C GLY A 299 -1.84 10.08 8.07
N GLU A 300 -2.93 9.33 8.20
CA GLU A 300 -3.26 8.23 7.31
C GLU A 300 -4.67 8.37 6.75
N ARG A 301 -4.90 7.77 5.59
CA ARG A 301 -6.22 7.79 4.96
C ARG A 301 -7.12 6.78 5.68
N LEU A 302 -8.25 7.24 6.19
CA LEU A 302 -9.18 6.44 6.97
C LEU A 302 -10.41 6.02 6.13
N ASN A 303 -11.00 6.96 5.38
CA ASN A 303 -12.27 6.79 4.64
C ASN A 303 -13.38 6.11 5.46
N LEU A 304 -13.56 6.51 6.71
CA LEU A 304 -14.66 5.99 7.53
C LEU A 304 -15.96 6.61 7.03
N VAL A 305 -16.99 5.80 6.76
CA VAL A 305 -18.26 6.25 6.17
C VAL A 305 -19.40 5.97 7.13
N ALA A 306 -20.27 6.94 7.31
CA ALA A 306 -21.58 6.78 7.95
C ALA A 306 -22.66 7.45 7.10
N GLU A 307 -23.86 6.87 7.11
CA GLU A 307 -25.01 7.35 6.33
C GLU A 307 -26.23 7.49 7.24
N SER A 308 -26.93 8.60 7.11
CA SER A 308 -28.15 8.90 7.87
C SER A 308 -29.00 9.92 7.12
N GLU A 309 -30.33 9.76 7.13
CA GLU A 309 -31.27 10.70 6.49
C GLU A 309 -30.93 11.09 5.04
N GLY A 310 -30.34 10.16 4.26
CA GLY A 310 -29.95 10.42 2.87
C GLY A 310 -28.69 11.28 2.70
N VAL A 311 -27.90 11.45 3.75
CA VAL A 311 -26.58 12.12 3.71
C VAL A 311 -25.50 11.15 4.14
N LYS A 312 -24.42 11.13 3.36
CA LYS A 312 -23.22 10.34 3.63
C LYS A 312 -22.11 11.25 4.12
N ILE A 313 -21.56 10.94 5.29
CA ILE A 313 -20.37 11.62 5.84
C ILE A 313 -19.20 10.65 5.76
N THR A 314 -18.11 11.11 5.14
CA THR A 314 -16.85 10.38 5.05
C THR A 314 -15.75 11.11 5.81
N ILE A 315 -15.16 10.48 6.82
CA ILE A 315 -13.94 10.96 7.46
C ILE A 315 -12.76 10.50 6.61
N LYS A 316 -12.11 11.44 5.90
CA LYS A 316 -10.99 11.15 4.99
C LYS A 316 -9.72 10.83 5.76
N SER A 317 -9.40 11.65 6.76
CA SER A 317 -8.20 11.52 7.60
C SER A 317 -8.34 12.32 8.88
N ALA A 318 -7.44 12.07 9.84
CA ALA A 318 -7.30 12.86 11.05
C ALA A 318 -5.82 13.04 11.40
N ILE A 319 -5.44 14.25 11.79
CA ILE A 319 -4.09 14.62 12.22
C ILE A 319 -4.20 15.11 13.66
N ALA A 320 -3.52 14.44 14.58
CA ALA A 320 -3.51 14.80 15.99
C ALA A 320 -2.13 15.31 16.41
N ASP A 321 -2.10 16.36 17.22
CA ASP A 321 -0.94 16.84 17.97
C ASP A 321 -1.36 17.32 19.37
N ASP A 322 -0.47 18.02 20.06
CA ASP A 322 -0.71 18.48 21.45
C ASP A 322 -1.73 19.65 21.54
N PHE A 323 -2.04 20.31 20.42
CA PHE A 323 -2.97 21.46 20.41
C PHE A 323 -4.37 21.06 19.95
N GLN A 324 -4.48 20.20 18.94
CA GLN A 324 -5.77 19.82 18.37
C GLN A 324 -5.73 18.49 17.61
N THR A 325 -6.91 17.97 17.32
CA THR A 325 -7.12 16.91 16.32
C THR A 325 -7.84 17.52 15.13
N LEU A 326 -7.14 17.69 14.01
CA LEU A 326 -7.69 18.19 12.75
C LEU A 326 -8.31 17.02 11.97
N VAL A 327 -9.62 17.05 11.75
CA VAL A 327 -10.35 16.01 11.02
C VAL A 327 -10.78 16.53 9.65
N PHE A 328 -10.33 15.86 8.59
CA PHE A 328 -10.75 16.13 7.21
C PHE A 328 -11.92 15.23 6.85
N TYR A 329 -12.97 15.85 6.30
CA TYR A 329 -14.23 15.17 6.03
C TYR A 329 -14.83 15.58 4.68
N GLU A 330 -15.72 14.73 4.18
CA GLU A 330 -16.55 14.95 3.00
C GLU A 330 -18.00 14.66 3.39
N ILE A 331 -18.93 15.56 3.02
CA ILE A 331 -20.37 15.36 3.20
C ILE A 331 -21.02 15.37 1.82
N GLU A 332 -21.74 14.29 1.49
CA GLU A 332 -22.51 14.13 0.26
C GLU A 332 -24.00 14.04 0.59
N ASP A 333 -24.81 14.96 0.05
CA ASP A 333 -26.25 14.78 -0.06
C ASP A 333 -26.56 13.84 -1.23
N MET A 334 -27.18 12.70 -0.94
CA MET A 334 -27.49 11.68 -1.93
C MET A 334 -28.83 11.92 -2.63
N ASN A 335 -29.65 12.85 -2.13
CA ASN A 335 -31.01 13.07 -2.58
C ASN A 335 -31.21 14.41 -3.29
N GLU A 336 -30.46 15.44 -2.89
CA GLU A 336 -30.62 16.81 -3.37
C GLU A 336 -29.26 17.46 -3.69
N ASP A 337 -29.28 18.55 -4.47
CA ASP A 337 -28.10 19.37 -4.78
C ASP A 337 -27.80 20.36 -3.63
N ASN A 338 -27.59 19.84 -2.41
CA ASN A 338 -27.25 20.62 -1.23
C ASN A 338 -25.83 20.31 -0.76
N GLN A 339 -25.08 21.34 -0.38
CA GLN A 339 -23.83 21.20 0.37
C GLN A 339 -24.10 21.39 1.86
N TYR A 340 -23.49 20.55 2.69
CA TYR A 340 -23.59 20.62 4.15
C TYR A 340 -22.20 20.71 4.79
N LEU A 341 -22.12 21.41 5.92
CA LEU A 341 -20.93 21.57 6.73
C LEU A 341 -21.16 21.10 8.17
N LEU A 342 -20.05 20.83 8.86
CA LEU A 342 -20.02 20.53 10.28
C LEU A 342 -19.83 21.83 11.07
N ASP A 343 -20.61 21.99 12.14
CA ASP A 343 -20.42 23.06 13.12
C ASP A 343 -19.95 22.43 14.43
N TYR A 344 -18.84 22.92 14.97
CA TYR A 344 -18.30 22.43 16.24
C TYR A 344 -19.26 22.66 17.42
N TYR A 345 -19.96 23.79 17.43
CA TYR A 345 -20.82 24.19 18.54
C TYR A 345 -22.20 23.53 18.49
N GLU A 346 -22.64 23.06 17.33
CA GLU A 346 -23.94 22.45 17.13
C GLU A 346 -23.88 21.05 16.53
N GLY A 347 -24.34 20.06 17.31
CA GLY A 347 -24.56 18.70 16.81
C GLY A 347 -23.32 17.82 16.72
N ILE A 348 -22.18 18.25 17.27
CA ILE A 348 -21.00 17.41 17.43
C ILE A 348 -20.81 17.04 18.89
N SER A 349 -20.53 15.77 19.15
CA SER A 349 -20.11 15.29 20.45
C SER A 349 -18.90 14.38 20.30
N VAL A 350 -17.83 14.72 21.01
CA VAL A 350 -16.59 13.96 21.01
C VAL A 350 -16.45 13.27 22.35
N ARG A 351 -16.24 11.96 22.32
CA ARG A 351 -15.82 11.17 23.48
C ARG A 351 -14.51 10.48 23.14
N SER A 352 -13.42 10.92 23.75
CA SER A 352 -12.15 10.20 23.70
C SER A 352 -11.99 9.41 25.00
N GLU A 353 -11.54 8.15 24.90
CA GLU A 353 -11.22 7.33 26.09
C GLU A 353 -10.07 7.95 26.90
N ASN A 354 -9.24 8.78 26.25
CA ASN A 354 -8.10 9.52 26.83
C ASN A 354 -8.16 11.01 26.43
N ALA A 355 -9.34 11.65 26.53
CA ALA A 355 -9.48 13.08 26.26
C ALA A 355 -8.50 13.88 27.13
N GLY A 356 -7.53 14.53 26.50
CA GLY A 356 -6.71 15.52 27.17
C GLY A 356 -7.58 16.74 27.38
N VAL A 357 -8.13 16.90 28.57
CA VAL A 357 -8.79 18.16 28.93
C VAL A 357 -7.67 19.15 29.20
N ASN A 358 -7.10 19.73 28.13
CA ASN A 358 -6.27 20.90 28.28
C ASN A 358 -7.24 22.08 28.34
N HIS A 359 -7.51 22.58 29.55
CA HIS A 359 -8.54 23.58 29.81
C HIS A 359 -8.30 24.93 29.09
N GLY A 360 -7.13 25.12 28.46
CA GLY A 360 -6.78 26.32 27.69
C GLY A 360 -6.93 26.23 26.16
N SER A 361 -7.14 25.05 25.57
CA SER A 361 -7.16 24.90 24.09
C SER A 361 -8.60 24.76 23.57
N ASN A 362 -9.27 25.89 23.29
CA ASN A 362 -10.51 25.86 22.52
C ASN A 362 -10.20 25.44 21.08
N PRO A 363 -10.97 24.52 20.47
CA PRO A 363 -10.75 24.11 19.09
C PRO A 363 -10.79 25.31 18.14
N ARG A 364 -9.80 25.39 17.24
CA ARG A 364 -9.69 26.49 16.27
C ARG A 364 -10.87 26.46 15.32
N TYR A 365 -11.51 27.61 15.13
CA TYR A 365 -12.56 27.74 14.13
C TYR A 365 -11.93 27.87 12.75
N PHE A 366 -12.28 26.96 11.83
CA PHE A 366 -11.90 27.05 10.43
C PHE A 366 -13.09 27.56 9.62
N ASN A 367 -12.88 28.66 8.92
CA ASN A 367 -13.88 29.18 7.99
C ASN A 367 -14.16 28.15 6.88
N PRO A 368 -15.42 27.98 6.46
CA PRO A 368 -15.75 27.13 5.31
C PRO A 368 -15.03 27.58 4.03
N GLU A 369 -14.36 26.66 3.35
CA GLU A 369 -13.69 26.96 2.08
C GLU A 369 -14.68 26.95 0.91
N LEU A 370 -15.36 28.07 0.70
CA LEU A 370 -16.36 28.25 -0.36
C LEU A 370 -15.75 28.33 -1.77
N HIS A 371 -14.46 28.64 -1.87
CA HIS A 371 -13.81 28.99 -3.14
C HIS A 371 -12.82 27.94 -3.65
N SER A 372 -12.63 26.82 -2.94
CA SER A 372 -11.78 25.74 -3.42
C SER A 372 -12.35 25.13 -4.71
N ASP A 373 -11.48 24.70 -5.62
CA ASP A 373 -11.91 24.07 -6.87
C ASP A 373 -12.69 22.80 -6.58
N LEU A 374 -12.29 22.01 -5.57
CA LEU A 374 -13.02 20.81 -5.11
C LEU A 374 -14.48 21.12 -4.75
N ASN A 375 -14.72 22.15 -3.93
CA ASN A 375 -16.08 22.49 -3.48
C ASN A 375 -16.93 23.15 -4.57
N LYS A 376 -16.34 23.53 -5.71
CA LYS A 376 -17.06 24.03 -6.90
C LYS A 376 -17.43 22.93 -7.89
N GLU A 377 -16.75 21.79 -7.86
CA GLU A 377 -16.96 20.69 -8.82
C GLU A 377 -18.35 20.05 -8.69
N SER A 378 -18.83 19.86 -7.46
CA SER A 378 -20.07 19.14 -7.16
C SER A 378 -20.99 19.99 -6.28
N LYS A 379 -22.26 20.08 -6.66
CA LYS A 379 -23.27 20.88 -5.94
C LYS A 379 -23.86 20.19 -4.72
N ASN A 380 -23.62 18.89 -4.58
CA ASN A 380 -24.15 18.05 -3.49
C ASN A 380 -23.05 17.53 -2.56
N VAL A 381 -21.77 17.88 -2.81
CA VAL A 381 -20.62 17.41 -2.03
C VAL A 381 -19.85 18.59 -1.48
N TYR A 382 -19.52 18.54 -0.19
CA TYR A 382 -18.67 19.51 0.47
C TYR A 382 -17.49 18.82 1.16
N HIS A 383 -16.30 19.34 0.92
CA HIS A 383 -15.04 18.95 1.55
C HIS A 383 -14.67 20.01 2.58
N GLY A 384 -14.41 19.58 3.81
CA GLY A 384 -14.08 20.47 4.91
C GLY A 384 -13.12 19.85 5.92
N LYS A 385 -12.70 20.70 6.85
CA LYS A 385 -11.88 20.31 8.00
C LYS A 385 -12.47 20.92 9.27
N ILE A 386 -12.30 20.23 10.39
CA ILE A 386 -12.75 20.69 11.69
C ILE A 386 -11.67 20.44 12.74
N SER A 387 -11.44 21.43 13.62
CA SER A 387 -10.63 21.25 14.81
C SER A 387 -11.46 20.55 15.88
N LEU A 388 -10.91 19.50 16.46
CA LEU A 388 -11.42 18.85 17.68
C LEU A 388 -10.34 18.91 18.77
N PHE A 389 -10.72 18.56 20.00
CA PHE A 389 -9.78 18.54 21.12
C PHE A 389 -8.58 17.60 20.88
N PRO A 390 -7.40 17.92 21.47
CA PRO A 390 -6.24 17.06 21.41
C PRO A 390 -6.45 15.76 22.19
N ILE A 391 -5.65 14.75 21.86
CA ILE A 391 -5.58 13.49 22.62
C ILE A 391 -4.43 13.55 23.62
N LYS A 392 -4.63 12.98 24.81
CA LYS A 392 -3.61 13.02 25.86
C LYS A 392 -2.42 12.14 25.54
N ASP A 393 -2.70 10.90 25.17
CA ASP A 393 -1.68 9.86 24.94
C ASP A 393 -1.21 9.86 23.49
N ASP A 394 -0.03 9.26 23.25
CA ASP A 394 0.56 9.16 21.91
C ASP A 394 -0.30 8.38 20.91
N LYS A 395 -1.18 7.50 21.40
CA LYS A 395 -2.13 6.74 20.59
C LYS A 395 -3.48 6.65 21.28
N GLY A 396 -4.56 6.69 20.50
CA GLY A 396 -5.90 6.53 21.04
C GLY A 396 -6.96 6.37 19.97
N THR A 397 -8.20 6.19 20.40
CA THR A 397 -9.38 6.18 19.53
C THR A 397 -10.33 7.28 19.98
N MET A 398 -10.72 8.13 19.05
CA MET A 398 -11.71 9.18 19.26
C MET A 398 -13.07 8.72 18.76
N LYS A 399 -14.10 8.78 19.62
CA LYS A 399 -15.49 8.53 19.23
C LYS A 399 -16.14 9.86 18.87
N LEU A 400 -16.43 10.06 17.59
CA LEU A 400 -17.07 11.25 17.06
C LEU A 400 -18.52 10.91 16.73
N LYS A 401 -19.47 11.55 17.42
CA LYS A 401 -20.90 11.47 17.11
C LYS A 401 -21.39 12.80 16.57
N ILE A 402 -21.98 12.76 15.39
CA ILE A 402 -22.58 13.90 14.69
C ILE A 402 -24.09 13.67 14.66
N THR A 403 -24.85 14.68 15.07
CA THR A 403 -26.32 14.64 15.12
C THR A 403 -26.99 15.73 14.30
N LYS A 404 -26.25 16.78 13.92
CA LYS A 404 -26.74 17.92 13.16
C LYS A 404 -25.66 18.40 12.19
N ILE A 405 -26.09 18.80 10.99
CA ILE A 405 -25.25 19.40 9.96
C ILE A 405 -25.96 20.63 9.39
N HIS A 406 -25.20 21.63 8.94
CA HIS A 406 -25.73 22.90 8.48
C HIS A 406 -25.60 23.01 6.97
N LYS A 407 -26.65 23.46 6.29
CA LYS A 407 -26.62 23.68 4.85
C LYS A 407 -25.74 24.90 4.55
N LEU A 408 -24.83 24.75 3.60
CA LEU A 408 -23.97 25.81 3.11
C LEU A 408 -24.84 26.84 2.37
N GLN A 409 -25.00 28.04 2.96
CA GLN A 409 -25.66 29.17 2.30
C GLN A 409 -24.60 30.18 1.83
N GLN A 410 -24.83 30.78 0.65
CA GLN A 410 -23.92 31.77 0.05
C GLN A 410 -24.02 33.17 0.68
N ALA A 411 -24.87 33.38 1.69
CA ALA A 411 -25.13 34.68 2.31
C ALA A 411 -24.74 34.69 3.79
N ALA A 412 -24.17 35.80 4.26
CA ALA A 412 -23.56 35.98 5.59
C ALA A 412 -24.52 35.95 6.80
N ASN A 413 -25.76 35.48 6.64
CA ASN A 413 -26.71 35.30 7.74
C ASN A 413 -26.51 33.95 8.43
N TYR A 414 -25.56 33.90 9.35
CA TYR A 414 -25.28 32.71 10.17
C TYR A 414 -26.45 32.25 11.05
N TRP A 415 -27.37 33.16 11.40
CA TRP A 415 -28.40 32.94 12.42
C TRP A 415 -29.65 32.16 11.95
N GLU A 416 -29.81 31.91 10.64
CA GLU A 416 -30.89 31.08 10.09
C GLU A 416 -30.34 30.07 9.06
N THR A 417 -29.35 29.27 9.45
CA THR A 417 -28.90 28.16 8.62
C THR A 417 -29.91 27.02 8.65
N GLU A 418 -30.44 26.67 7.48
CA GLU A 418 -31.22 25.45 7.28
C GLU A 418 -30.34 24.25 7.69
N SER A 419 -30.83 23.44 8.64
CA SER A 419 -30.04 22.34 9.22
C SER A 419 -30.72 21.00 9.01
N LYS A 420 -29.93 19.93 8.93
CA LYS A 420 -30.41 18.56 8.83
C LYS A 420 -29.94 17.77 10.06
N SER A 421 -30.87 17.08 10.70
CA SER A 421 -30.56 16.20 11.84
C SER A 421 -30.44 14.76 11.36
N GLY A 422 -29.60 13.99 12.03
CA GLY A 422 -29.38 12.56 11.75
C GLY A 422 -28.53 11.93 12.85
N GLU A 423 -28.00 10.74 12.62
CA GLU A 423 -27.02 10.10 13.51
C GLU A 423 -25.88 9.50 12.69
N TRP A 424 -24.68 10.07 12.83
CA TRP A 424 -23.45 9.56 12.23
C TRP A 424 -22.41 9.36 13.33
N ASP A 425 -22.01 8.11 13.54
CA ASP A 425 -21.06 7.72 14.58
C ASP A 425 -19.77 7.19 13.95
N PHE A 426 -18.62 7.63 14.46
CA PHE A 426 -17.29 7.24 13.99
C PHE A 426 -16.37 6.85 15.14
N GLU A 427 -15.53 5.85 14.91
CA GLU A 427 -14.38 5.53 15.77
C GLU A 427 -13.10 5.82 14.98
N ILE A 428 -12.44 6.91 15.31
CA ILE A 428 -11.28 7.44 14.57
C ILE A 428 -10.00 7.00 15.31
N PRO A 429 -9.17 6.10 14.75
CA PRO A 429 -7.86 5.79 15.32
C PRO A 429 -6.91 6.97 15.11
N LEU A 430 -6.14 7.31 16.14
CA LEU A 430 -5.25 8.46 16.15
C LEU A 430 -3.86 8.07 16.65
N ASN A 431 -2.85 8.60 15.98
CA ASN A 431 -1.47 8.66 16.46
C ASN A 431 -1.09 10.13 16.60
N LYS A 432 -0.67 10.55 17.79
CA LYS A 432 -0.24 11.92 18.06
C LYS A 432 1.11 12.15 17.40
N ASN A 433 1.21 13.23 16.63
CA ASN A 433 2.44 13.63 15.99
C ASN A 433 3.32 14.44 16.94
N PRO A 434 4.66 14.35 16.82
CA PRO A 434 5.57 15.16 17.62
C PRO A 434 5.53 16.63 17.18
N ILE A 435 5.82 17.51 18.13
CA ILE A 435 6.00 18.96 17.93
C ILE A 435 7.48 19.34 18.02
N ILE A 436 7.83 20.52 17.50
CA ILE A 436 9.15 21.14 17.66
C ILE A 436 8.96 22.40 18.48
N GLU A 437 9.70 22.57 19.57
CA GLU A 437 9.65 23.76 20.41
C GLU A 437 11.01 24.47 20.40
N TYR A 438 10.97 25.79 20.32
CA TYR A 438 12.12 26.67 20.50
C TYR A 438 11.84 27.56 21.70
N ALA A 439 12.65 27.41 22.76
CA ALA A 439 12.65 28.35 23.87
C ALA A 439 13.36 29.65 23.44
N LEU A 440 12.74 30.78 23.74
CA LEU A 440 13.16 32.11 23.32
C LEU A 440 13.22 33.02 24.56
N ASP A 441 14.03 34.08 24.49
CA ASP A 441 14.13 35.10 25.53
C ASP A 441 14.50 36.44 24.86
N GLU A 442 13.69 36.84 23.88
CA GLU A 442 13.86 38.11 23.17
C GLU A 442 12.81 39.11 23.67
N GLU A 443 13.26 40.31 24.01
CA GLU A 443 12.41 41.42 24.45
C GLU A 443 12.35 42.48 23.34
N ILE A 444 11.15 42.86 22.97
CA ILE A 444 10.87 43.93 22.01
C ILE A 444 10.02 45.01 22.68
N GLU A 445 9.97 46.18 22.06
CA GLU A 445 9.14 47.30 22.50
C GLU A 445 8.04 47.52 21.47
N VAL A 446 6.78 47.50 21.91
CA VAL A 446 5.61 47.76 21.07
C VAL A 446 4.86 48.93 21.69
N GLU A 447 4.76 50.04 20.96
CA GLU A 447 4.13 51.28 21.46
C GLU A 447 4.67 51.75 22.83
N GLY A 448 5.96 51.54 23.11
CA GLY A 448 6.57 51.91 24.41
C GLY A 448 6.44 50.88 25.53
N ILE A 449 5.76 49.76 25.26
CA ILE A 449 5.49 48.70 26.23
C ILE A 449 6.37 47.48 25.93
N PRO A 450 7.11 46.96 26.92
CA PRO A 450 7.91 45.74 26.75
C PRO A 450 7.04 44.51 26.49
N LEU A 451 7.41 43.75 25.45
CA LEU A 451 6.84 42.46 25.09
C LEU A 451 7.98 41.44 24.99
N ARG A 452 7.86 40.32 25.71
CA ARG A 452 8.82 39.22 25.70
C ARG A 452 8.31 38.06 24.86
N ILE A 453 9.10 37.62 23.89
CA ILE A 453 8.83 36.44 23.08
C ILE A 453 9.48 35.25 23.78
N GLU A 454 8.67 34.28 24.20
CA GLU A 454 9.09 33.22 25.13
C GLU A 454 9.27 31.87 24.46
N LYS A 455 8.40 31.53 23.50
CA LYS A 455 8.42 30.22 22.87
C LYS A 455 7.80 30.24 21.49
N LEU A 456 8.43 29.53 20.56
CA LEU A 456 7.83 29.18 19.27
C LEU A 456 7.64 27.67 19.20
N THR A 457 6.40 27.22 19.02
CA THR A 457 6.07 25.81 18.85
C THR A 457 5.57 25.56 17.42
N LEU A 458 6.25 24.68 16.70
CA LEU A 458 5.83 24.18 15.39
C LEU A 458 5.14 22.83 15.59
N ALA A 459 3.82 22.79 15.49
CA ALA A 459 3.04 21.57 15.49
C ALA A 459 2.48 21.29 14.09
N PRO A 460 2.22 20.02 13.74
CA PRO A 460 1.65 19.67 12.44
C PRO A 460 0.39 20.46 12.09
N THR A 461 -0.54 20.67 13.02
CA THR A 461 -1.80 21.35 12.74
C THR A 461 -1.75 22.87 12.91
N THR A 462 -0.77 23.42 13.65
CA THR A 462 -0.68 24.86 13.94
C THR A 462 0.73 25.28 14.35
N THR A 463 1.06 26.54 14.12
CA THR A 463 2.23 27.19 14.72
C THR A 463 1.77 28.09 15.86
N VAL A 464 2.44 28.05 17.00
CA VAL A 464 2.08 28.85 18.18
C VAL A 464 3.26 29.70 18.62
N LEU A 465 3.05 31.01 18.74
CA LEU A 465 3.99 31.96 19.31
C LEU A 465 3.50 32.38 20.70
N GLN A 466 4.20 31.96 21.74
CA GLN A 466 3.95 32.38 23.09
C GLN A 466 4.72 33.66 23.39
N TYR A 467 4.02 34.68 23.90
CA TYR A 467 4.60 35.96 24.25
C TYR A 467 3.96 36.51 25.53
N SER A 468 4.69 37.36 26.24
CA SER A 468 4.22 38.00 27.45
C SER A 468 4.29 39.51 27.35
N VAL A 469 3.28 40.18 27.88
CA VAL A 469 3.16 41.64 27.89
C VAL A 469 3.30 42.16 29.32
N ASN A 470 4.11 43.19 29.50
CA ASN A 470 4.33 43.80 30.80
C ASN A 470 3.16 44.71 31.19
N GLN A 471 2.56 44.47 32.36
CA GLN A 471 1.42 45.20 32.92
C GLN A 471 1.81 46.15 34.06
N SER A 472 3.11 46.41 34.28
CA SER A 472 3.57 47.25 35.39
C SER A 472 3.31 48.75 35.20
N GLN A 473 3.00 49.19 33.97
CA GLN A 473 2.64 50.58 33.68
C GLN A 473 1.16 50.81 34.01
N ALA A 474 0.88 51.64 35.01
CA ALA A 474 -0.48 51.86 35.50
C ALA A 474 -1.31 52.85 34.65
N GLU A 475 -0.66 53.62 33.78
CA GLU A 475 -1.30 54.68 32.98
C GLU A 475 -1.67 54.21 31.55
N GLU A 476 -0.94 53.23 31.01
CA GLU A 476 -1.12 52.68 29.68
C GLU A 476 -0.95 51.16 29.72
N VAL A 477 -1.95 50.45 29.20
CA VAL A 477 -2.02 48.98 29.20
C VAL A 477 -2.17 48.49 27.78
N LEU A 478 -1.34 47.52 27.39
CA LEU A 478 -1.47 46.80 26.14
C LEU A 478 -2.42 45.60 26.37
N ASP A 479 -3.66 45.74 25.89
CA ASP A 479 -4.73 44.76 26.08
C ASP A 479 -4.62 43.60 25.09
N LEU A 480 -4.22 43.90 23.86
CA LEU A 480 -4.22 42.96 22.74
C LEU A 480 -3.07 43.25 21.80
N VAL A 481 -2.38 42.20 21.36
CA VAL A 481 -1.42 42.24 20.25
C VAL A 481 -1.78 41.15 19.27
N SER A 482 -2.06 41.53 18.02
CA SER A 482 -2.25 40.58 16.94
C SER A 482 -1.03 40.53 16.03
N PHE A 483 -0.86 39.39 15.38
CA PHE A 483 0.18 39.15 14.40
C PHE A 483 -0.46 38.79 13.07
N GLU A 484 -0.08 39.48 11.99
CA GLU A 484 -0.69 39.27 10.67
C GLU A 484 -0.16 38.00 10.02
N TYR A 485 1.17 37.82 10.03
CA TYR A 485 1.81 36.59 9.59
C TYR A 485 3.12 36.32 10.33
N LEU A 486 3.48 35.04 10.35
CA LEU A 486 4.79 34.56 10.72
C LEU A 486 5.50 34.02 9.47
N GLU A 487 6.70 34.50 9.20
CA GLU A 487 7.53 34.09 8.07
C GLU A 487 8.74 33.30 8.54
N MET A 488 8.92 32.11 7.95
CA MET A 488 10.08 31.25 8.17
C MET A 488 10.50 30.65 6.83
N ASN A 489 11.78 30.75 6.46
CA ASN A 489 12.30 30.29 5.16
C ASN A 489 11.51 30.78 3.92
N LYS A 490 10.99 32.02 3.95
CA LYS A 490 10.11 32.61 2.90
C LYS A 490 8.71 32.00 2.80
N ARG A 491 8.35 31.09 3.71
CA ARG A 491 6.98 30.61 3.86
C ARG A 491 6.29 31.47 4.89
N LYS A 492 5.16 32.07 4.51
CA LYS A 492 4.31 32.88 5.39
C LYS A 492 3.15 32.03 5.90
N ALA A 493 2.93 32.04 7.19
CA ALA A 493 1.75 31.49 7.85
C ALA A 493 0.88 32.64 8.34
N LYS A 494 -0.41 32.61 8.01
CA LYS A 494 -1.36 33.64 8.42
C LYS A 494 -1.69 33.47 9.91
N GLY A 495 -1.73 34.58 10.64
CA GLY A 495 -2.17 34.60 12.05
C GLY A 495 -3.69 34.58 12.17
N ASP A 496 -4.18 34.04 13.28
CA ASP A 496 -5.60 34.05 13.59
C ASP A 496 -6.10 35.45 13.97
N LEU A 497 -7.25 35.84 13.41
CA LEU A 497 -7.86 37.17 13.59
C LEU A 497 -8.17 37.51 15.05
N TYR A 498 -8.54 36.50 15.85
CA TYR A 498 -8.88 36.62 17.27
C TYR A 498 -7.83 35.94 18.15
N GLY A 499 -6.60 35.83 17.62
CA GLY A 499 -5.69 34.73 17.90
C GLY A 499 -4.86 34.77 19.16
N SER A 500 -5.02 35.75 20.07
CA SER A 500 -4.28 35.78 21.33
C SER A 500 -5.17 35.36 22.50
N PHE A 501 -5.06 34.09 22.90
CA PHE A 501 -5.74 33.59 24.09
C PHE A 501 -4.90 33.86 25.33
N TYR A 502 -5.55 34.28 26.41
CA TYR A 502 -4.93 34.37 27.73
C TYR A 502 -4.49 32.97 28.18
N SER A 503 -3.20 32.80 28.45
CA SER A 503 -2.69 31.54 29.02
C SER A 503 -2.91 31.52 30.53
N GLU A 504 -3.53 30.46 31.06
CA GLU A 504 -3.76 30.29 32.51
C GLU A 504 -2.46 30.20 33.33
N VAL A 505 -1.29 30.06 32.70
CA VAL A 505 0.01 29.92 33.36
C VAL A 505 0.63 31.30 33.62
N GLN A 506 0.24 31.94 34.71
CA GLN A 506 0.94 33.11 35.23
C GLN A 506 2.09 32.70 36.15
N GLU A 507 3.33 32.85 35.68
CA GLU A 507 4.53 32.69 36.53
C GLU A 507 4.97 34.01 37.19
N ASP A 508 4.68 35.16 36.56
CA ASP A 508 5.03 36.49 37.05
C ASP A 508 3.78 37.38 37.18
N VAL A 509 3.65 38.07 38.30
CA VAL A 509 2.48 38.90 38.65
C VAL A 509 2.37 40.12 37.72
N ASN A 510 3.48 40.57 37.13
CA ASN A 510 3.51 41.76 36.28
C ASN A 510 3.50 41.45 34.78
N TRP A 511 3.50 40.18 34.38
CA TRP A 511 3.51 39.78 32.98
C TRP A 511 2.31 38.90 32.66
N LEU A 512 1.60 39.25 31.59
CA LEU A 512 0.50 38.43 31.08
C LEU A 512 0.96 37.67 29.85
N THR A 513 0.83 36.35 29.90
CA THR A 513 1.21 35.46 28.81
C THR A 513 0.04 35.19 27.89
N PHE A 514 0.30 35.30 26.60
CA PHE A 514 -0.62 35.09 25.50
C PHE A 514 -0.02 34.11 24.48
N GLU A 515 -0.89 33.43 23.76
CA GLU A 515 -0.50 32.55 22.65
C GLU A 515 -1.10 33.06 21.35
N ALA A 516 -0.27 33.41 20.36
CA ALA A 516 -0.70 33.72 19.01
C ALA A 516 -0.63 32.47 18.12
N HIS A 517 -1.75 32.13 17.49
CA HIS A 517 -1.86 30.98 16.60
C HIS A 517 -1.73 31.37 15.12
N PHE A 518 -1.05 30.51 14.37
CA PHE A 518 -0.87 30.64 12.92
C PHE A 518 -1.10 29.30 12.21
N ASP A 519 -1.20 29.39 10.89
CA ASP A 519 -1.10 28.22 10.03
C ASP A 519 0.22 27.46 10.26
N SER A 520 0.19 26.14 10.03
CA SER A 520 1.31 25.27 10.32
C SER A 520 2.52 25.56 9.42
N LEU A 521 3.67 25.79 10.06
CA LEU A 521 5.01 25.83 9.46
C LEU A 521 5.81 24.57 9.83
N PHE A 522 5.13 23.49 10.22
CA PHE A 522 5.79 22.25 10.57
C PHE A 522 6.65 21.72 9.43
N GLY A 523 7.82 21.19 9.78
CA GLY A 523 8.83 20.69 8.83
C GLY A 523 9.80 21.75 8.30
N GLU A 524 9.50 23.05 8.48
CA GLU A 524 10.45 24.11 8.18
C GLU A 524 11.57 24.15 9.23
N ARG A 525 12.82 24.28 8.76
CA ARG A 525 13.99 24.48 9.62
C ARG A 525 14.68 25.77 9.24
N ALA A 526 14.62 26.76 10.11
CA ALA A 526 15.27 28.05 9.90
C ALA A 526 16.13 28.41 11.11
N LYS A 527 17.03 29.36 10.91
CA LYS A 527 17.84 29.95 11.98
C LYS A 527 17.18 31.17 12.62
N GLU A 528 16.13 31.66 11.99
CA GLU A 528 15.38 32.83 12.41
C GLU A 528 13.97 32.73 11.85
N PHE A 529 13.04 33.42 12.48
CA PHE A 529 11.72 33.71 11.94
C PHE A 529 11.46 35.21 12.03
N SER A 530 10.50 35.69 11.27
CA SER A 530 9.98 37.05 11.41
C SER A 530 8.48 37.03 11.64
N ALA A 531 7.99 37.84 12.57
CA ALA A 531 6.56 38.01 12.82
C ALA A 531 6.16 39.45 12.51
N GLN A 532 5.12 39.64 11.70
CA GLN A 532 4.56 40.97 11.47
C GLN A 532 3.51 41.29 12.52
N LEU A 533 3.67 42.43 13.19
CA LEU A 533 2.61 42.99 14.03
C LEU A 533 1.43 43.40 13.14
N GLY A 534 0.21 43.19 13.63
CA GLY A 534 -1.02 43.53 12.91
C GLY A 534 -1.73 44.71 13.54
N LEU A 535 -2.48 44.45 14.60
CA LEU A 535 -3.20 45.46 15.37
C LEU A 535 -2.81 45.37 16.84
N VAL A 536 -2.79 46.52 17.51
CA VAL A 536 -2.64 46.61 18.96
C VAL A 536 -3.80 47.39 19.55
N GLN A 537 -4.31 46.90 20.67
CA GLN A 537 -5.32 47.60 21.46
C GLN A 537 -4.67 48.08 22.75
N LEU A 538 -4.77 49.38 22.98
CA LEU A 538 -4.24 50.07 24.15
C LEU A 538 -5.39 50.60 24.98
N SER A 539 -5.31 50.46 26.30
CA SER A 539 -6.19 51.10 27.26
C SER A 539 -5.42 52.14 28.07
N TYR A 540 -5.99 53.33 28.20
CA TYR A 540 -5.42 54.43 28.96
C TYR A 540 -6.27 54.68 30.21
N ALA A 541 -5.62 54.76 31.37
CA ALA A 541 -6.28 55.17 32.60
C ALA A 541 -6.33 56.71 32.66
N ASP A 542 -7.52 57.29 32.43
CA ASP A 542 -7.73 58.73 32.49
C ASP A 542 -9.06 59.04 33.19
N ASN A 543 -8.98 59.84 34.26
CA ASN A 543 -10.12 60.11 35.13
C ASN A 543 -10.73 61.48 34.82
N LYS A 544 -11.98 61.48 34.34
CA LYS A 544 -12.75 62.69 34.07
C LYS A 544 -14.16 62.59 34.66
N ASN A 545 -14.49 63.55 35.51
CA ASN A 545 -15.84 63.70 36.06
C ASN A 545 -16.61 64.74 35.26
N ILE A 546 -17.83 64.38 34.84
CA ILE A 546 -18.77 65.26 34.16
C ILE A 546 -20.03 65.33 35.01
N GLU A 547 -20.37 66.51 35.52
CA GLU A 547 -21.60 66.74 36.27
C GLU A 547 -22.80 66.55 35.34
N LEU A 548 -23.82 65.84 35.83
CA LEU A 548 -25.08 65.58 35.16
C LEU A 548 -26.20 66.27 35.93
N ASP A 549 -26.93 67.15 35.26
CA ASP A 549 -28.13 67.79 35.83
C ASP A 549 -29.32 67.51 34.89
N PRO A 550 -30.32 66.71 35.32
CA PRO A 550 -31.53 66.47 34.53
C PRO A 550 -32.37 67.73 34.24
N SER A 551 -32.09 68.83 34.94
CA SER A 551 -32.79 70.12 34.81
C SER A 551 -32.21 71.02 33.71
N VAL A 552 -31.05 70.66 33.15
CA VAL A 552 -30.37 71.42 32.09
C VAL A 552 -30.86 70.97 30.71
N VAL A 553 -30.80 71.88 29.72
CA VAL A 553 -31.10 71.55 28.32
C VAL A 553 -29.90 70.85 27.69
N TYR A 554 -30.08 69.60 27.25
CA TYR A 554 -29.11 68.81 26.48
C TYR A 554 -29.24 69.10 24.97
N PRO A 555 -28.17 68.93 24.15
CA PRO A 555 -26.91 68.26 24.47
C PRO A 555 -25.92 69.12 25.29
N GLN A 556 -25.13 68.46 26.15
CA GLN A 556 -23.95 69.03 26.82
C GLN A 556 -22.69 68.44 26.19
N THR A 557 -21.71 69.27 25.85
CA THR A 557 -20.45 68.82 25.24
C THR A 557 -19.26 68.97 26.18
N VAL A 558 -18.28 68.08 26.03
CA VAL A 558 -17.00 68.13 26.75
C VAL A 558 -15.88 67.57 25.88
N GLU A 559 -14.73 68.22 25.92
CA GLU A 559 -13.49 67.73 25.31
C GLU A 559 -12.89 66.61 26.18
N TYR A 560 -12.63 65.45 25.58
CA TYR A 560 -12.03 64.30 26.25
C TYR A 560 -11.30 63.39 25.25
N ALA A 561 -10.10 62.92 25.60
CA ALA A 561 -9.29 62.01 24.78
C ALA A 561 -9.18 62.43 23.29
N GLY A 562 -9.04 63.73 23.03
CA GLY A 562 -8.90 64.27 21.67
C GLY A 562 -10.19 64.32 20.84
N SER A 563 -11.35 64.07 21.45
CA SER A 563 -12.67 64.14 20.81
C SER A 563 -13.67 65.01 21.60
N THR A 564 -14.69 65.50 20.92
CA THR A 564 -15.86 66.14 21.54
C THR A 564 -16.93 65.11 21.89
N LEU A 565 -17.03 64.77 23.18
CA LEU A 565 -18.14 63.98 23.71
C LEU A 565 -19.40 64.86 23.82
N SER A 566 -20.55 64.35 23.38
CA SER A 566 -21.85 64.93 23.73
C SER A 566 -22.68 63.97 24.58
N ILE A 567 -23.25 64.52 25.64
CA ILE A 567 -24.34 63.89 26.38
C ILE A 567 -25.61 64.46 25.77
N ASP A 568 -26.29 63.68 24.95
CA ASP A 568 -27.43 64.15 24.16
C ASP A 568 -28.73 64.16 24.95
N LYS A 569 -28.82 63.28 25.95
CA LYS A 569 -30.03 63.05 26.71
C LYS A 569 -29.70 62.52 28.10
N VAL A 570 -30.37 63.07 29.10
CA VAL A 570 -30.48 62.49 30.45
C VAL A 570 -31.95 62.56 30.84
N GLU A 571 -32.62 61.41 30.88
CA GLU A 571 -34.04 61.31 31.22
C GLU A 571 -34.22 60.43 32.46
N VAL A 572 -34.82 61.00 33.51
CA VAL A 572 -35.13 60.29 34.76
C VAL A 572 -36.58 59.80 34.70
N GLY A 573 -36.76 58.48 34.65
CA GLY A 573 -38.07 57.83 34.63
C GLY A 573 -38.06 56.48 35.35
N GLY A 574 -38.95 55.57 34.96
CA GLY A 574 -38.98 54.19 35.49
C GLY A 574 -37.63 53.46 35.39
N THR A 575 -36.88 53.77 34.33
CA THR A 575 -35.44 53.59 34.21
C THR A 575 -34.82 54.94 33.90
N THR A 576 -33.58 55.16 34.32
CA THR A 576 -32.84 56.37 33.93
C THR A 576 -32.05 56.09 32.67
N GLU A 577 -32.24 56.93 31.65
CA GLU A 577 -31.62 56.77 30.34
C GLU A 577 -30.63 57.90 30.06
N LEU A 578 -29.43 57.54 29.64
CA LEU A 578 -28.39 58.46 29.18
C LEU A 578 -27.98 58.09 27.76
N ILE A 579 -27.81 59.09 26.88
CA ILE A 579 -27.26 58.90 25.54
C ILE A 579 -25.97 59.70 25.43
N ILE A 580 -24.88 59.00 25.17
CA ILE A 580 -23.53 59.56 25.01
C ILE A 580 -23.12 59.34 23.55
N ARG A 581 -22.59 60.38 22.89
CA ARG A 581 -22.06 60.30 21.53
C ARG A 581 -20.64 60.82 21.42
N ASN A 582 -19.89 60.15 20.54
CA ASN A 582 -18.59 60.57 20.05
C ASN A 582 -18.80 61.38 18.75
N ASN A 583 -18.61 62.69 18.77
CA ASN A 583 -18.88 63.51 17.59
C ASN A 583 -17.71 63.56 16.60
N ASP A 584 -16.49 63.26 17.05
CA ASP A 584 -15.27 63.38 16.24
C ASP A 584 -14.56 62.02 16.05
N TRP A 585 -15.33 60.93 15.96
CA TRP A 585 -14.77 59.58 15.82
C TRP A 585 -13.88 59.45 14.56
N GLU A 586 -14.21 60.15 13.47
CA GLU A 586 -13.43 60.19 12.22
C GLU A 586 -12.03 60.80 12.41
N ASN A 587 -11.86 61.68 13.40
CA ASN A 587 -10.61 62.41 13.64
C ASN A 587 -9.64 61.67 14.58
N GLY A 588 -9.96 60.43 14.99
CA GLY A 588 -9.01 59.51 15.62
C GLY A 588 -8.76 59.73 17.12
N GLY A 589 -9.79 60.04 17.91
CA GLY A 589 -9.67 60.18 19.37
C GLY A 589 -9.56 58.85 20.13
N TYR A 590 -10.66 58.13 20.27
CA TYR A 590 -10.74 56.85 20.99
C TYR A 590 -11.75 55.91 20.34
N ASP A 591 -11.62 54.62 20.63
CA ASP A 591 -12.49 53.56 20.10
C ASP A 591 -13.64 53.22 21.04
N SER A 592 -13.35 53.08 22.34
CA SER A 592 -14.38 52.84 23.36
C SER A 592 -14.08 53.61 24.64
N LEU A 593 -15.11 53.85 25.45
CA LEU A 593 -15.02 54.55 26.73
C LEU A 593 -15.25 53.57 27.88
N GLN A 594 -14.41 53.72 28.91
CA GLN A 594 -14.61 53.06 30.19
C GLN A 594 -15.26 54.06 31.14
N LEU A 595 -16.52 53.81 31.46
CA LEU A 595 -17.36 54.78 32.17
C LEU A 595 -18.21 54.17 33.27
N HIS A 596 -18.63 55.03 34.19
CA HIS A 596 -19.52 54.71 35.30
C HIS A 596 -20.43 55.91 35.60
N VAL A 597 -21.63 55.67 36.13
CA VAL A 597 -22.59 56.74 36.47
C VAL A 597 -22.90 56.69 37.96
N ILE A 598 -22.64 57.80 38.65
CA ILE A 598 -22.83 57.94 40.09
C ILE A 598 -24.13 58.71 40.38
N GLY A 599 -24.95 58.17 41.30
CA GLY A 599 -26.18 58.80 41.76
C GLY A 599 -25.99 59.97 42.74
N GLU A 600 -27.04 60.76 42.97
CA GLU A 600 -27.05 61.83 43.98
C GLU A 600 -26.78 61.35 45.41
N ASP A 601 -27.18 60.12 45.73
CA ASP A 601 -26.94 59.45 47.01
C ASP A 601 -25.50 58.97 47.19
N GLY A 602 -24.66 59.14 46.16
CA GLY A 602 -23.27 58.69 46.14
C GLY A 602 -23.10 57.19 45.97
N ASN A 603 -24.19 56.45 45.71
CA ASN A 603 -24.14 55.03 45.41
C ASN A 603 -24.12 54.79 43.90
N ASP A 604 -23.62 53.62 43.55
CA ASP A 604 -23.61 53.09 42.20
C ASP A 604 -25.00 52.57 41.80
N ALA A 605 -25.28 52.56 40.50
CA ALA A 605 -26.46 51.86 39.99
C ALA A 605 -26.39 50.37 40.32
N VAL A 606 -27.51 49.77 40.75
CA VAL A 606 -27.53 48.33 41.10
C VAL A 606 -27.42 47.46 39.85
N SER A 607 -27.93 47.92 38.71
CA SER A 607 -27.58 47.38 37.40
C SER A 607 -27.58 48.45 36.31
N MET A 608 -26.70 48.25 35.33
CA MET A 608 -26.51 49.10 34.16
C MET A 608 -26.62 48.22 32.91
N GLU A 609 -27.50 48.60 32.00
CA GLU A 609 -27.58 48.04 30.65
C GLU A 609 -26.98 49.05 29.67
N MET A 610 -26.10 48.58 28.79
CA MET A 610 -25.45 49.40 27.79
C MET A 610 -25.75 48.84 26.41
N GLU A 611 -26.41 49.63 25.58
CA GLU A 611 -26.54 49.40 24.14
C GLU A 611 -25.57 50.35 23.44
N SER A 612 -24.73 49.85 22.55
CA SER A 612 -23.81 50.69 21.78
C SER A 612 -24.12 50.62 20.30
N GLU A 613 -23.99 51.75 19.62
CA GLU A 613 -23.93 51.81 18.17
C GLU A 613 -22.48 52.10 17.78
N GLY A 614 -21.96 51.30 16.88
CA GLY A 614 -20.58 51.42 16.42
C GLY A 614 -20.44 51.13 14.94
N ILE A 615 -19.24 51.42 14.45
CA ILE A 615 -18.78 51.05 13.13
C ILE A 615 -17.59 50.11 13.28
N ILE A 616 -17.39 49.29 12.27
CA ILE A 616 -16.16 48.53 12.10
C ILE A 616 -15.39 49.19 10.98
N VAL A 617 -14.11 49.45 11.23
CA VAL A 617 -13.18 49.94 10.22
C VAL A 617 -12.14 48.86 9.98
N ASP A 618 -11.88 48.53 8.73
CA ASP A 618 -10.79 47.60 8.38
C ASP A 618 -9.44 48.34 8.28
N LYS A 619 -8.35 47.59 8.17
CA LYS A 619 -6.99 48.15 8.00
C LYS A 619 -6.84 49.05 6.76
N ASN A 620 -7.72 48.89 5.75
CA ASN A 620 -7.73 49.68 4.52
C ASN A 620 -8.62 50.94 4.62
N GLY A 621 -9.29 51.16 5.75
CA GLY A 621 -10.20 52.28 5.98
C GLY A 621 -11.62 52.09 5.43
N VAL A 622 -12.01 50.84 5.10
CA VAL A 622 -13.39 50.52 4.73
C VAL A 622 -14.26 50.48 5.98
N GLU A 623 -15.36 51.21 5.95
CA GLU A 623 -16.30 51.35 7.05
C GLU A 623 -17.50 50.41 6.86
N TYR A 624 -17.90 49.74 7.94
CA TYR A 624 -19.05 48.86 7.99
C TYR A 624 -19.97 49.30 9.13
N HIS A 625 -21.20 49.68 8.80
CA HIS A 625 -22.17 50.16 9.78
C HIS A 625 -22.97 49.01 10.38
N MET A 626 -22.72 48.70 11.66
CA MET A 626 -23.31 47.53 12.34
C MET A 626 -24.85 47.49 12.35
N ASN A 627 -25.50 48.66 12.22
CA ASN A 627 -26.96 48.78 12.27
C ASN A 627 -27.63 48.91 10.90
N GLU A 628 -26.86 49.20 9.84
CA GLU A 628 -27.39 49.44 8.48
C GLU A 628 -27.06 48.29 7.52
N GLU A 629 -25.93 47.62 7.72
CA GLU A 629 -25.35 46.63 6.80
C GLU A 629 -25.34 45.22 7.41
N LEU A 630 -26.45 44.81 8.03
CA LEU A 630 -26.59 43.43 8.50
C LEU A 630 -26.97 42.48 7.35
N PRO A 631 -26.26 41.36 7.17
CA PRO A 631 -25.11 40.88 7.96
C PRO A 631 -23.76 41.52 7.54
N VAL A 632 -22.96 41.93 8.53
CA VAL A 632 -21.58 42.40 8.33
C VAL A 632 -20.70 41.21 7.90
N PRO A 633 -19.93 41.32 6.79
CA PRO A 633 -19.10 40.22 6.29
C PRO A 633 -17.79 40.10 7.09
N TYR A 634 -17.86 39.75 8.37
CA TYR A 634 -16.69 39.64 9.27
C TYR A 634 -15.53 38.79 8.72
N GLN A 635 -15.82 37.84 7.81
CA GLN A 635 -14.82 37.00 7.16
C GLN A 635 -13.94 37.74 6.15
N GLU A 636 -14.43 38.87 5.61
CA GLU A 636 -13.74 39.69 4.61
C GLU A 636 -13.01 40.88 5.24
N ILE A 637 -13.29 41.18 6.52
CA ILE A 637 -12.73 42.33 7.23
C ILE A 637 -11.32 42.01 7.74
N GLU A 638 -10.33 42.72 7.21
CA GLU A 638 -8.94 42.61 7.66
C GLU A 638 -8.71 43.47 8.91
N GLN A 639 -8.41 42.81 10.04
CA GLN A 639 -8.10 43.44 11.33
C GLN A 639 -9.18 44.47 11.76
N PRO A 640 -10.39 43.99 12.15
CA PRO A 640 -11.51 44.86 12.47
C PRO A 640 -11.20 45.76 13.67
N ARG A 641 -11.27 47.07 13.48
CA ARG A 641 -11.27 48.08 14.54
C ARG A 641 -12.71 48.48 14.85
N HIS A 642 -13.14 48.25 16.08
CA HIS A 642 -14.48 48.59 16.54
C HIS A 642 -14.50 49.99 17.16
N ILE A 643 -15.24 50.92 16.55
CA ILE A 643 -15.35 52.30 17.04
C ILE A 643 -16.77 52.54 17.54
N GLN A 644 -16.89 52.92 18.81
CA GLN A 644 -18.15 53.24 19.45
C GLN A 644 -18.54 54.69 19.13
N ILE A 645 -19.64 54.86 18.40
CA ILE A 645 -20.16 56.18 18.01
C ILE A 645 -21.18 56.68 19.01
N SER A 646 -22.09 55.82 19.45
CA SER A 646 -23.11 56.16 20.44
C SER A 646 -23.26 55.08 21.49
N GLN A 647 -23.63 55.49 22.70
CA GLN A 647 -23.90 54.59 23.79
C GLN A 647 -25.16 55.03 24.52
N LYS A 648 -26.12 54.12 24.58
CA LYS A 648 -27.34 54.25 25.35
C LYS A 648 -27.18 53.46 26.64
N VAL A 649 -27.15 54.18 27.75
CA VAL A 649 -27.00 53.62 29.09
C VAL A 649 -28.37 53.66 29.78
N ARG A 650 -28.86 52.51 30.23
CA ARG A 650 -30.08 52.40 31.05
C ARG A 650 -29.69 51.94 32.45
N LEU A 651 -30.08 52.73 33.45
CA LEU A 651 -29.80 52.47 34.86
C LEU A 651 -31.05 52.00 35.58
N TYR A 652 -30.91 50.91 36.32
CA TYR A 652 -31.97 50.30 37.11
C TYR A 652 -31.67 50.43 38.61
N ASN A 653 -32.74 50.60 39.39
CA ASN A 653 -32.68 50.56 40.85
C ASN A 653 -33.56 49.42 41.37
N THR A 654 -33.15 48.78 42.47
CA THR A 654 -33.88 47.67 43.10
C THR A 654 -34.98 48.13 44.06
N GLU A 655 -34.96 49.39 44.50
CA GLU A 655 -36.04 49.98 45.31
C GLU A 655 -37.14 50.55 44.41
N GLU A 656 -38.31 49.89 44.36
CA GLU A 656 -39.49 50.21 43.51
C GLU A 656 -40.00 51.67 43.61
N GLU A 657 -39.52 52.46 44.58
CA GLU A 657 -39.97 53.85 44.83
C GLU A 657 -38.86 54.92 44.69
N LYS A 658 -37.63 54.56 44.28
CA LYS A 658 -36.54 55.53 44.08
C LYS A 658 -35.91 55.41 42.69
N TYR A 659 -36.15 56.41 41.85
CA TYR A 659 -35.40 56.55 40.60
C TYR A 659 -33.97 56.99 40.91
N LEU A 660 -32.98 56.31 40.31
CA LEU A 660 -31.59 56.72 40.40
C LEU A 660 -31.45 58.07 39.66
N ARG A 661 -31.21 59.15 40.39
CA ARG A 661 -30.92 60.45 39.79
C ARG A 661 -29.43 60.53 39.52
N PRO A 662 -29.00 60.55 38.25
CA PRO A 662 -27.58 60.58 37.93
C PRO A 662 -27.04 61.97 38.27
N LYS A 663 -25.95 62.01 39.01
CA LYS A 663 -25.28 63.24 39.42
C LYS A 663 -23.99 63.46 38.63
N ARG A 664 -23.27 62.38 38.31
CA ARG A 664 -22.00 62.47 37.62
C ARG A 664 -21.76 61.26 36.72
N LEU A 665 -21.21 61.52 35.55
CA LEU A 665 -20.58 60.54 34.68
C LEU A 665 -19.08 60.55 35.00
N GLU A 666 -18.56 59.43 35.45
CA GLU A 666 -17.13 59.20 35.67
C GLU A 666 -16.58 58.42 34.48
N LEU A 667 -15.70 59.05 33.72
CA LEU A 667 -14.83 58.36 32.78
C LEU A 667 -13.57 58.00 33.55
N TYR A 668 -13.14 56.74 33.48
CA TYR A 668 -11.91 56.28 34.14
C TYR A 668 -10.87 55.73 33.15
N GLY A 669 -11.23 55.68 31.88
CA GLY A 669 -10.30 55.36 30.81
C GLY A 669 -10.96 55.30 29.44
N TYR A 670 -10.14 54.99 28.45
CA TYR A 670 -10.57 54.79 27.06
C TYR A 670 -9.62 53.82 26.37
N SER A 671 -10.09 53.17 25.31
CA SER A 671 -9.26 52.30 24.48
C SER A 671 -9.00 52.90 23.10
N VAL A 672 -7.86 52.55 22.51
CA VAL A 672 -7.47 52.92 21.15
C VAL A 672 -6.88 51.71 20.45
N THR A 673 -7.28 51.46 19.21
CA THR A 673 -6.67 50.47 18.33
C THR A 673 -5.74 51.16 17.35
N LYS A 674 -4.52 50.64 17.21
CA LYS A 674 -3.55 51.08 16.21
C LYS A 674 -3.19 49.92 15.29
N TYR A 675 -3.06 50.22 14.01
CA TYR A 675 -2.50 49.29 13.03
C TYR A 675 -0.98 49.44 13.00
N LEU A 676 -0.28 48.32 13.08
CA LEU A 676 1.16 48.22 12.98
C LEU A 676 1.51 47.42 11.72
N ASP A 677 2.67 47.73 11.15
CA ASP A 677 3.25 47.00 10.02
C ASP A 677 4.67 46.51 10.32
N GLU A 678 5.10 46.68 11.57
CA GLU A 678 6.46 46.38 12.00
C GLU A 678 6.75 44.89 11.94
N MET A 679 7.96 44.56 11.50
CA MET A 679 8.46 43.20 11.40
C MET A 679 9.47 42.96 12.51
N VAL A 680 9.19 41.96 13.34
CA VAL A 680 10.07 41.51 14.42
C VAL A 680 10.80 40.26 13.96
N THR A 681 12.13 40.28 13.93
CA THR A 681 12.95 39.12 13.58
C THR A 681 13.61 38.53 14.83
N VAL A 682 13.43 37.23 15.05
CA VAL A 682 13.95 36.50 16.21
C VAL A 682 14.84 35.35 15.73
N SER A 683 16.02 35.23 16.33
CA SER A 683 16.94 34.13 16.06
C SER A 683 16.52 32.87 16.83
N LEU A 684 16.54 31.73 16.16
CA LEU A 684 16.31 30.42 16.74
C LEU A 684 17.66 29.81 17.13
N GLN A 685 17.84 29.46 18.40
CA GLN A 685 19.00 28.69 18.83
C GLN A 685 18.79 27.22 18.46
N GLU A 686 19.75 26.62 17.75
CA GLU A 686 19.75 25.17 17.51
C GLU A 686 20.14 24.46 18.82
N ASP A 687 19.25 23.61 19.34
CA ASP A 687 19.56 22.63 20.40
C ASP A 687 20.48 21.50 19.92
#